data_AF-A0A1Y1WZ18-F1
#
_entry.id   AF-A0A1Y1WZ18-F1
#
_cell.length_a   1.000
_cell.length_b   1.000
_cell.length_c   1.000
_cell.angle_alpha   90.00
_cell.angle_beta   90.00
_cell.angle_gamma   90.00
#
_symmetry.space_group_name_H-M   'P 1'
#
loop_
_entity.id
_entity.type
_entity.pdbx_description
1 polymer ?
#
loop_
_entity_poly.entity_id
_entity_poly.type
_entity_poly.pdbx_seq_one_letter_code
_entity_poly.pdbx_strand_id
1 'polypeptide(L)'
;MAKYLKFLYRIIFFVILILIKFVHATNINILLLGYKINSIELFNDIVNQYNIYSKENNLDITINLNTYSNKNLTDEKKDFLSEVNSIIKDKKSKYDMYLYNTQYLSYYGSNFLNLRKEFSDEHLRLYNQSLNSCLYKATLVGLPLYRDYGVLYCNIKYLEKYNKEIPYTWNEMNKIILDIVKSEAEIGNSLLGYIPNLTEEDTTIASILEFIYSYRRNENDNFPSFTGRNTENALKKIKSIKNTTSSNELFNLNDNEVLNTISSGNALFARTWQLDTNYSTNSDIVKLSFIPGDQDGVSGSAIRTIGISISKYINNEKKKVAIDIIKFFTSYDIQKKITINYNRLSGIMSLYDEKDKNNEICQKVNCYLINRLQIIDIQSIIYVTNFSSLSSKFKEYLFNYLNDTISIQNVQSKLSDLISIHYINSNSFSGILIFIITSITIILILMSYLFLFNKFYGDKLNILNKKGWFLFIFGICMMLCYCYTTVGEIDNLNCFIRPILIIFGFSISILPIIIQLIINFPIKNNISKYFCENQFYIIIIYHSINILIWIIYGYYPLKTEYYVDHYNSGNLNFRRCECYSTLTNIFFIINILFYILLLIFGIFLVFIEWHLKTIRTYSKQIFLTLCFDLMFIIVLTILHFINITNQKYYYLFRILTILLWSFLHFFILYGISIIKIYLIPNNKSEESKTSVKEIIRRSISQKESEISQKESEISISTFRSSNGNDLKTNSVVEDDNIVINLKQYKSGVLSRLMKYHYSTEKKEKRNHVYNDSASTNLECVSEDY
;
A
#
# COMPACT_ATOMS: atom_id res chain seq x y z
N MET A 1 -4.84 63.66 -38.75
CA MET A 1 -5.99 62.73 -38.73
C MET A 1 -5.63 61.31 -38.25
N ALA A 2 -4.65 60.62 -38.86
CA ALA A 2 -4.27 59.24 -38.51
C ALA A 2 -3.82 59.00 -37.04
N LYS A 3 -3.17 60.00 -36.40
CA LYS A 3 -2.73 59.93 -34.99
C LYS A 3 -3.90 59.91 -34.00
N TYR A 4 -4.94 60.71 -34.27
CA TYR A 4 -6.17 60.77 -33.48
C TYR A 4 -7.00 59.49 -33.65
N LEU A 5 -7.07 58.94 -34.87
CA LEU A 5 -7.76 57.67 -35.12
C LEU A 5 -7.14 56.51 -34.35
N LYS A 6 -5.80 56.41 -34.29
CA LYS A 6 -5.09 55.40 -33.49
C LYS A 6 -5.31 55.56 -31.99
N PHE A 7 -5.42 56.79 -31.49
CA PHE A 7 -5.70 57.07 -30.07
C PHE A 7 -7.13 56.67 -29.70
N LEU A 8 -8.11 57.04 -30.55
CA LEU A 8 -9.51 56.65 -30.38
C LEU A 8 -9.67 55.12 -30.42
N TYR A 9 -8.99 54.43 -31.35
CA TYR A 9 -9.02 52.97 -31.45
C TYR A 9 -8.43 52.29 -30.20
N ARG A 10 -7.37 52.86 -29.60
CA ARG A 10 -6.80 52.36 -28.34
C ARG A 10 -7.75 52.56 -27.17
N ILE A 11 -8.44 53.70 -27.08
CA ILE A 11 -9.45 53.93 -26.04
C ILE A 11 -10.63 52.98 -26.22
N ILE A 12 -11.16 52.82 -27.43
CA ILE A 12 -12.25 51.88 -27.72
C ILE A 12 -11.82 50.45 -27.39
N PHE A 13 -10.61 50.04 -27.77
CA PHE A 13 -10.07 48.72 -27.43
C PHE A 13 -9.90 48.51 -25.91
N PHE A 14 -9.47 49.55 -25.18
CA PHE A 14 -9.33 49.49 -23.72
C PHE A 14 -10.68 49.47 -23.02
N VAL A 15 -11.67 50.23 -23.51
CA VAL A 15 -13.06 50.19 -23.05
C VAL A 15 -13.70 48.84 -23.36
N ILE A 16 -13.47 48.27 -24.55
CA ILE A 16 -13.91 46.91 -24.90
C ILE A 16 -13.24 45.87 -24.00
N LEU A 17 -11.94 45.98 -23.70
CA LEU A 17 -11.26 45.07 -22.76
C LEU A 17 -11.79 45.19 -21.33
N ILE A 18 -12.11 46.42 -20.87
CA ILE A 18 -12.75 46.65 -19.57
C ILE A 18 -14.16 46.05 -19.58
N LEU A 19 -14.97 46.28 -20.62
CA LEU A 19 -16.30 45.70 -20.76
C LEU A 19 -16.26 44.17 -20.85
N ILE A 20 -15.28 43.58 -21.55
CA ILE A 20 -15.09 42.11 -21.61
C ILE A 20 -14.74 41.54 -20.22
N LYS A 21 -14.00 42.29 -19.39
CA LYS A 21 -13.69 41.92 -18.01
C LYS A 21 -14.91 42.00 -17.08
N PHE A 22 -15.89 42.85 -17.40
CA PHE A 22 -17.15 43.02 -16.67
C PHE A 22 -18.29 42.10 -17.17
N VAL A 23 -18.08 41.28 -18.21
CA VAL A 23 -19.14 40.44 -18.84
C VAL A 23 -18.87 38.93 -18.71
N HIS A 24 -17.90 38.51 -17.89
CA HIS A 24 -17.65 37.08 -17.70
C HIS A 24 -18.63 36.46 -16.70
N ALA A 25 -19.82 36.11 -17.19
CA ALA A 25 -20.72 35.22 -16.48
C ALA A 25 -20.08 33.83 -16.34
N THR A 26 -19.88 33.38 -15.10
CA THR A 26 -19.26 32.08 -14.82
C THR A 26 -20.34 31.00 -14.77
N ASN A 27 -20.30 30.07 -15.73
CA ASN A 27 -21.21 28.93 -15.76
C ASN A 27 -20.62 27.72 -15.03
N ILE A 28 -21.39 27.17 -14.08
CA ILE A 28 -21.07 25.95 -13.34
C ILE A 28 -22.07 24.87 -13.71
N ASN A 29 -21.57 23.74 -14.20
CA ASN A 29 -22.39 22.59 -14.54
C ASN A 29 -22.32 21.55 -13.41
N ILE A 30 -23.46 21.29 -12.78
CA ILE A 30 -23.61 20.25 -11.75
C ILE A 30 -24.23 19.01 -12.39
N LEU A 31 -23.67 17.83 -12.11
CA LEU A 31 -24.25 16.56 -12.52
C LEU A 31 -24.83 15.81 -11.32
N LEU A 32 -26.14 15.55 -11.37
CA LEU A 32 -26.85 14.68 -10.44
C LEU A 32 -26.79 13.23 -10.92
N LEU A 33 -26.14 12.39 -10.10
CA LEU A 33 -25.93 10.97 -10.32
C LEU A 33 -26.84 10.16 -9.41
N GLY A 34 -27.62 9.26 -9.98
CA GLY A 34 -28.44 8.34 -9.20
C GLY A 34 -29.00 7.21 -10.05
N TYR A 35 -29.08 6.01 -9.48
CA TYR A 35 -29.69 4.87 -10.16
C TYR A 35 -31.17 5.15 -10.46
N LYS A 36 -31.91 5.72 -9.49
CA LYS A 36 -33.23 6.35 -9.64
C LYS A 36 -33.13 7.79 -9.12
N ILE A 37 -33.63 8.77 -9.87
CA ILE A 37 -33.57 10.19 -9.50
C ILE A 37 -34.96 10.64 -9.04
N ASN A 38 -35.18 10.65 -7.73
CA ASN A 38 -36.46 11.04 -7.11
C ASN A 38 -36.43 12.47 -6.50
N SER A 39 -35.31 13.19 -6.62
CA SER A 39 -35.07 14.48 -5.96
C SER A 39 -34.76 15.62 -6.95
N ILE A 40 -35.13 15.48 -8.22
CA ILE A 40 -34.81 16.49 -9.23
C ILE A 40 -35.44 17.86 -8.93
N GLU A 41 -36.66 17.86 -8.38
CA GLU A 41 -37.39 19.08 -8.02
C GLU A 41 -36.67 19.87 -6.92
N LEU A 42 -36.26 19.18 -5.85
CA LEU A 42 -35.42 19.75 -4.78
C LEU A 42 -34.18 20.44 -5.36
N PHE A 43 -33.43 19.75 -6.21
CA PHE A 43 -32.19 20.30 -6.73
C PHE A 43 -32.42 21.45 -7.70
N ASN A 44 -33.46 21.40 -8.52
CA ASN A 44 -33.86 22.53 -9.36
C ASN A 44 -34.18 23.77 -8.52
N ASP A 45 -34.93 23.61 -7.42
CA ASP A 45 -35.25 24.74 -6.54
C ASP A 45 -34.00 25.31 -5.84
N ILE A 46 -33.15 24.47 -5.26
CA ILE A 46 -31.90 24.92 -4.63
C ILE A 46 -30.99 25.67 -5.65
N VAL A 47 -30.89 25.15 -6.88
CA VAL A 47 -30.13 25.77 -7.97
C VAL A 47 -30.74 27.12 -8.37
N ASN A 48 -32.07 27.20 -8.49
CA ASN A 48 -32.77 28.45 -8.79
C ASN A 48 -32.56 29.49 -7.69
N GLN A 49 -32.62 29.09 -6.43
CA GLN A 49 -32.35 29.97 -5.30
C GLN A 49 -30.92 30.52 -5.32
N TYR A 50 -29.92 29.69 -5.64
CA TYR A 50 -28.56 30.19 -5.79
C TYR A 50 -28.44 31.15 -6.98
N ASN A 51 -29.07 30.85 -8.12
CA ASN A 51 -29.04 31.74 -9.27
C ASN A 51 -29.70 33.10 -8.99
N ILE A 52 -30.73 33.15 -8.15
CA ILE A 52 -31.31 34.39 -7.64
C ILE A 52 -30.34 35.11 -6.71
N TYR A 53 -29.82 34.41 -5.69
CA TYR A 53 -28.81 34.92 -4.76
C TYR A 53 -27.60 35.51 -5.49
N SER A 54 -27.12 34.82 -6.52
CA SER A 54 -25.99 35.23 -7.37
C SER A 54 -26.28 36.55 -8.09
N LYS A 55 -27.49 36.73 -8.62
CA LYS A 55 -27.92 37.99 -9.26
C LYS A 55 -28.04 39.12 -8.23
N GLU A 56 -28.66 38.86 -7.08
CA GLU A 56 -28.85 39.87 -6.03
C GLU A 56 -27.52 40.36 -5.44
N ASN A 57 -26.51 39.50 -5.40
CA ASN A 57 -25.19 39.80 -4.88
C ASN A 57 -24.16 40.16 -5.97
N ASN A 58 -24.59 40.35 -7.22
CA ASN A 58 -23.74 40.68 -8.38
C ASN A 58 -22.53 39.74 -8.52
N LEU A 59 -22.74 38.43 -8.33
CA LEU A 59 -21.68 37.44 -8.44
C LEU A 59 -21.47 36.95 -9.88
N ASP A 60 -22.44 37.19 -10.77
CA ASP A 60 -22.44 36.75 -12.17
C ASP A 60 -22.19 35.25 -12.38
N ILE A 61 -22.63 34.42 -11.42
CA ILE A 61 -22.53 32.96 -11.49
C ILE A 61 -23.88 32.37 -11.89
N THR A 62 -23.90 31.45 -12.85
CA THR A 62 -25.10 30.67 -13.20
C THR A 62 -24.80 29.18 -13.08
N ILE A 63 -25.67 28.48 -12.34
CA ILE A 63 -25.62 27.03 -12.19
C ILE A 63 -26.58 26.37 -13.17
N ASN A 64 -26.07 25.36 -13.90
CA ASN A 64 -26.86 24.46 -14.74
C ASN A 64 -26.88 23.05 -14.13
N LEU A 65 -28.07 22.57 -13.78
CA LEU A 65 -28.26 21.21 -13.30
C LEU A 65 -28.42 20.24 -14.48
N ASN A 66 -27.67 19.14 -14.44
CA ASN A 66 -27.77 18.03 -15.38
C ASN A 66 -28.03 16.75 -14.61
N THR A 67 -28.61 15.74 -15.25
CA THR A 67 -28.93 14.45 -14.61
C THR A 67 -28.39 13.28 -15.41
N TYR A 68 -27.94 12.24 -14.72
CA TYR A 68 -27.57 10.96 -15.33
C TYR A 68 -28.04 9.79 -14.46
N SER A 69 -28.82 8.89 -15.07
CA SER A 69 -29.48 7.76 -14.42
C SER A 69 -29.36 6.47 -15.22
N ASN A 70 -29.83 5.35 -14.66
CA ASN A 70 -29.83 4.07 -15.36
C ASN A 70 -30.61 4.11 -16.69
N LYS A 71 -31.65 4.95 -16.79
CA LYS A 71 -32.43 5.18 -18.03
C LYS A 71 -31.59 5.73 -19.18
N ASN A 72 -30.42 6.30 -18.88
CA ASN A 72 -29.51 6.86 -19.87
C ASN A 72 -28.49 5.82 -20.39
N LEU A 73 -28.50 4.58 -19.88
CA LEU A 73 -27.64 3.52 -20.38
C LEU A 73 -28.14 3.05 -21.76
N THR A 74 -27.24 3.06 -22.74
CA THR A 74 -27.53 2.66 -24.12
C THR A 74 -27.24 1.18 -24.39
N ASP A 75 -26.64 0.47 -23.42
CA ASP A 75 -26.22 -0.93 -23.54
C ASP A 75 -26.63 -1.68 -22.27
N GLU A 76 -27.47 -2.71 -22.42
CA GLU A 76 -27.96 -3.55 -21.32
C GLU A 76 -26.82 -4.29 -20.58
N LYS A 77 -25.64 -4.42 -21.20
CA LYS A 77 -24.48 -5.08 -20.58
C LYS A 77 -23.56 -4.15 -19.80
N LYS A 78 -23.76 -2.82 -19.86
CA LYS A 78 -22.90 -1.86 -19.17
C LYS A 78 -23.37 -1.60 -17.74
N ASP A 79 -22.48 -1.83 -16.79
CA ASP A 79 -22.68 -1.45 -15.39
C ASP A 79 -22.77 0.09 -15.24
N PHE A 80 -23.83 0.56 -14.59
CA PHE A 80 -24.10 1.99 -14.35
C PHE A 80 -22.91 2.69 -13.68
N LEU A 81 -22.31 2.07 -12.67
CA LEU A 81 -21.22 2.66 -11.90
C LEU A 81 -19.93 2.79 -12.71
N SER A 82 -19.67 1.84 -13.62
CA SER A 82 -18.55 1.90 -14.55
C SER A 82 -18.66 3.09 -15.51
N GLU A 83 -19.84 3.33 -16.08
CA GLU A 83 -20.08 4.45 -16.99
C GLU A 83 -20.00 5.79 -16.24
N VAL A 84 -20.57 5.88 -15.03
CA VAL A 84 -20.43 7.06 -14.16
C VAL A 84 -18.97 7.36 -13.84
N ASN A 85 -18.17 6.34 -13.51
CA ASN A 85 -16.74 6.52 -13.26
C ASN A 85 -16.00 7.01 -14.51
N SER A 86 -16.37 6.53 -15.69
CA SER A 86 -15.84 7.03 -16.96
C SER A 86 -16.13 8.53 -17.17
N ILE A 87 -17.38 8.95 -16.95
CA ILE A 87 -17.82 10.35 -17.07
C ILE A 87 -17.07 11.27 -16.09
N ILE A 88 -16.82 10.82 -14.86
CA ILE A 88 -16.13 11.60 -13.84
C ILE A 88 -14.61 11.64 -14.10
N LYS A 89 -14.03 10.55 -14.61
CA LYS A 89 -12.58 10.44 -14.87
C LYS A 89 -12.16 11.23 -16.12
N ASP A 90 -13.07 11.47 -17.06
CA ASP A 90 -12.77 12.26 -18.24
C ASP A 90 -12.39 13.69 -17.85
N LYS A 91 -11.13 14.06 -18.10
CA LYS A 91 -10.63 15.43 -17.86
C LYS A 91 -11.30 16.47 -18.75
N LYS A 92 -11.91 16.03 -19.86
CA LYS A 92 -12.70 16.88 -20.76
C LYS A 92 -14.18 16.91 -20.39
N SER A 93 -14.56 16.25 -19.30
CA SER A 93 -15.93 16.25 -18.81
C SER A 93 -16.41 17.69 -18.65
N LYS A 94 -17.61 17.96 -19.16
CA LYS A 94 -18.23 19.30 -19.12
C LYS A 94 -18.76 19.68 -17.72
N TYR A 95 -18.68 18.77 -16.75
CA TYR A 95 -19.24 18.91 -15.41
C TYR A 95 -18.19 19.36 -14.41
N ASP A 96 -18.54 20.35 -13.61
CA ASP A 96 -17.65 20.96 -12.63
C ASP A 96 -17.85 20.36 -11.22
N MET A 97 -19.08 19.95 -10.92
CA MET A 97 -19.48 19.41 -9.61
C MET A 97 -20.40 18.20 -9.77
N TYR A 98 -20.45 17.36 -8.75
CA TYR A 98 -21.22 16.12 -8.75
C TYR A 98 -22.04 15.96 -7.47
N LEU A 99 -23.30 15.58 -7.64
CA LEU A 99 -24.22 15.15 -6.58
C LEU A 99 -24.37 13.64 -6.68
N TYR A 100 -24.11 12.90 -5.60
CA TYR A 100 -24.00 11.44 -5.68
C TYR A 100 -24.27 10.74 -4.35
N ASN A 101 -24.61 9.46 -4.40
CA ASN A 101 -24.69 8.61 -3.21
C ASN A 101 -23.28 8.21 -2.75
N THR A 102 -22.94 8.58 -1.51
CA THR A 102 -21.59 8.41 -0.98
C THR A 102 -21.15 6.96 -0.85
N GLN A 103 -22.07 6.00 -0.84
CA GLN A 103 -21.74 4.57 -0.81
C GLN A 103 -20.88 4.12 -2.00
N TYR A 104 -20.90 4.87 -3.11
CA TYR A 104 -20.11 4.57 -4.31
C TYR A 104 -18.81 5.37 -4.41
N LEU A 105 -18.38 6.07 -3.34
CA LEU A 105 -17.13 6.83 -3.32
C LEU A 105 -15.89 5.99 -3.65
N SER A 106 -15.93 4.68 -3.40
CA SER A 106 -14.83 3.77 -3.73
C SER A 106 -14.50 3.77 -5.24
N TYR A 107 -15.48 3.99 -6.11
CA TYR A 107 -15.31 3.98 -7.57
C TYR A 107 -14.66 5.26 -8.09
N TYR A 108 -15.16 6.42 -7.66
CA TYR A 108 -14.85 7.70 -8.30
C TYR A 108 -14.34 8.79 -7.35
N GLY A 109 -14.26 8.52 -6.03
CA GLY A 109 -13.83 9.51 -5.02
C GLY A 109 -12.41 10.05 -5.24
N SER A 110 -11.54 9.30 -5.92
CA SER A 110 -10.19 9.76 -6.29
C SER A 110 -10.17 10.91 -7.30
N ASN A 111 -11.29 11.19 -7.96
CA ASN A 111 -11.44 12.26 -8.95
C ASN A 111 -11.92 13.58 -8.35
N PHE A 112 -12.21 13.61 -7.06
CA PHE A 112 -12.73 14.79 -6.39
C PHE A 112 -11.65 15.55 -5.63
N LEU A 113 -11.88 16.85 -5.49
CA LEU A 113 -11.02 17.76 -4.76
C LEU A 113 -11.05 17.46 -3.26
N ASN A 114 -9.92 17.61 -2.57
CA ASN A 114 -9.87 17.59 -1.11
C ASN A 114 -10.45 18.90 -0.55
N LEU A 115 -11.61 18.82 0.10
CA LEU A 115 -12.33 19.97 0.63
C LEU A 115 -11.91 20.35 2.06
N ARG A 116 -11.14 19.51 2.77
CA ARG A 116 -10.83 19.78 4.20
C ARG A 116 -10.13 21.13 4.44
N LYS A 117 -9.30 21.57 3.49
CA LYS A 117 -8.56 22.85 3.60
C LYS A 117 -9.27 24.03 2.94
N GLU A 118 -10.40 23.78 2.27
CA GLU A 118 -11.12 24.78 1.47
C GLU A 118 -12.29 25.41 2.26
N PHE A 119 -12.68 24.83 3.41
CA PHE A 119 -13.75 25.32 4.28
C PHE A 119 -13.19 25.73 5.65
N SER A 120 -13.87 26.68 6.30
CA SER A 120 -13.55 27.06 7.67
C SER A 120 -13.92 25.93 8.65
N ASP A 121 -13.19 25.84 9.77
CA ASP A 121 -13.51 24.90 10.84
C ASP A 121 -14.93 25.11 11.38
N GLU A 122 -15.40 26.36 11.41
CA GLU A 122 -16.77 26.71 11.81
C GLU A 122 -17.82 26.04 10.91
N HIS A 123 -17.65 26.12 9.58
CA HIS A 123 -18.58 25.51 8.63
C HIS A 123 -18.54 23.98 8.73
N LEU A 124 -17.34 23.40 8.84
CA LEU A 124 -17.18 21.94 8.98
C LEU A 124 -17.77 21.43 10.31
N ARG A 125 -17.72 22.22 11.38
CA ARG A 125 -18.28 21.86 12.71
C ARG A 125 -19.79 21.63 12.67
N LEU A 126 -20.52 22.32 11.79
CA LEU A 126 -21.96 22.07 11.58
C LEU A 126 -22.24 20.59 11.24
N TYR A 127 -21.28 19.92 10.61
CA TYR A 127 -21.41 18.56 10.09
C TYR A 127 -20.54 17.54 10.83
N ASN A 128 -19.97 17.84 12.00
CA ASN A 128 -18.98 16.98 12.68
C ASN A 128 -19.38 15.50 12.78
N GLN A 129 -20.64 15.20 13.10
CA GLN A 129 -21.15 13.83 13.24
C GLN A 129 -21.40 13.12 11.90
N SER A 130 -21.11 13.82 10.81
CA SER A 130 -21.71 13.58 9.51
C SER A 130 -20.66 13.59 8.38
N LEU A 131 -19.52 14.26 8.56
CA LEU A 131 -18.45 14.34 7.57
C LEU A 131 -17.86 12.98 7.16
N ASN A 132 -17.92 11.98 8.06
CA ASN A 132 -17.33 10.66 7.82
C ASN A 132 -17.88 9.97 6.57
N SER A 133 -19.17 10.17 6.26
CA SER A 133 -19.81 9.60 5.07
C SER A 133 -19.25 10.14 3.76
N CYS A 134 -18.52 11.25 3.78
CA CYS A 134 -17.94 11.89 2.59
C CYS A 134 -16.41 11.73 2.52
N LEU A 135 -15.85 10.79 3.29
CA LEU A 135 -14.43 10.47 3.26
C LEU A 135 -14.10 9.42 2.19
N TYR A 136 -13.10 9.72 1.37
CA TYR A 136 -12.45 8.77 0.48
C TYR A 136 -10.99 8.59 0.89
N LYS A 137 -10.60 7.39 1.35
CA LYS A 137 -9.23 7.09 1.84
C LYS A 137 -8.71 8.18 2.81
N ALA A 138 -9.52 8.52 3.83
CA ALA A 138 -9.31 9.59 4.82
C ALA A 138 -9.27 11.04 4.29
N THR A 139 -9.55 11.25 3.01
CA THR A 139 -9.65 12.59 2.39
C THR A 139 -11.11 13.02 2.35
N LEU A 140 -11.43 14.22 2.84
CA LEU A 140 -12.77 14.79 2.70
C LEU A 140 -12.96 15.25 1.26
N VAL A 141 -13.76 14.51 0.50
CA VAL A 141 -13.94 14.75 -0.94
C VAL A 141 -15.27 15.42 -1.28
N GLY A 142 -16.17 15.53 -0.30
CA GLY A 142 -17.47 16.16 -0.45
C GLY A 142 -18.04 16.61 0.90
N LEU A 143 -19.18 17.29 0.86
CA LEU A 143 -20.00 17.57 2.04
C LEU A 143 -21.38 16.93 1.89
N PRO A 144 -22.00 16.47 3.00
CA PRO A 144 -23.31 15.84 2.95
C PRO A 144 -24.40 16.90 2.77
N LEU A 145 -25.27 16.71 1.77
CA LEU A 145 -26.42 17.57 1.53
C LEU A 145 -27.67 17.07 2.21
N TYR A 146 -27.95 15.78 2.14
CA TYR A 146 -29.02 15.17 2.91
C TYR A 146 -28.76 13.69 3.15
N ARG A 147 -29.49 13.17 4.13
CA ARG A 147 -29.37 11.83 4.69
C ARG A 147 -30.72 11.13 4.66
N ASP A 148 -30.63 9.82 4.68
CA ASP A 148 -31.76 8.93 4.73
C ASP A 148 -31.40 7.76 5.62
N TYR A 149 -32.40 7.24 6.33
CA TYR A 149 -32.20 6.31 7.43
C TYR A 149 -33.11 5.10 7.26
N GLY A 150 -32.58 3.92 7.51
CA GLY A 150 -33.40 2.72 7.64
C GLY A 150 -34.24 2.80 8.91
N VAL A 151 -35.55 2.61 8.76
CA VAL A 151 -36.54 2.72 9.84
C VAL A 151 -37.58 1.61 9.72
N LEU A 152 -38.33 1.39 10.81
CA LEU A 152 -39.48 0.52 10.82
C LEU A 152 -40.74 1.33 10.49
N TYR A 153 -41.44 0.94 9.44
CA TYR A 153 -42.81 1.31 9.17
C TYR A 153 -43.76 0.52 10.06
N CYS A 154 -44.71 1.19 10.70
CA CYS A 154 -45.77 0.59 11.51
C CYS A 154 -47.14 1.08 11.02
N ASN A 155 -48.05 0.14 10.76
CA ASN A 155 -49.44 0.43 10.43
C ASN A 155 -50.26 0.66 11.70
N ILE A 156 -50.40 1.93 12.09
CA ILE A 156 -51.05 2.30 13.35
C ILE A 156 -52.53 1.95 13.39
N LYS A 157 -53.22 1.91 12.24
CA LYS A 157 -54.63 1.51 12.17
C LYS A 157 -54.85 0.09 12.70
N TYR A 158 -53.98 -0.86 12.35
CA TYR A 158 -54.07 -2.22 12.88
C TYR A 158 -53.63 -2.32 14.33
N LEU A 159 -52.56 -1.59 14.71
CA LEU A 159 -52.10 -1.57 16.09
C LEU A 159 -53.19 -1.05 17.05
N GLU A 160 -53.86 0.06 16.70
CA GLU A 160 -54.97 0.62 17.48
C GLU A 160 -56.19 -0.30 17.49
N LYS A 161 -56.57 -0.87 16.34
CA LYS A 161 -57.70 -1.83 16.24
C LYS A 161 -57.57 -3.00 17.21
N TYR A 162 -56.34 -3.49 17.42
CA TYR A 162 -56.04 -4.63 18.27
C TYR A 162 -55.42 -4.25 19.63
N ASN A 163 -55.39 -2.97 19.98
CA ASN A 163 -54.82 -2.44 21.20
C ASN A 163 -53.37 -2.93 21.47
N LYS A 164 -52.52 -2.83 20.45
CA LYS A 164 -51.10 -3.20 20.48
C LYS A 164 -50.23 -1.95 20.38
N GLU A 165 -49.10 -1.96 21.08
CA GLU A 165 -48.09 -0.92 20.98
C GLU A 165 -47.07 -1.22 19.86
N ILE A 166 -46.25 -0.22 19.51
CA ILE A 166 -45.13 -0.41 18.59
C ILE A 166 -44.07 -1.30 19.27
N PRO A 167 -43.57 -2.36 18.61
CA PRO A 167 -42.62 -3.27 19.22
C PRO A 167 -41.23 -2.65 19.35
N TYR A 168 -40.57 -2.90 20.49
CA TYR A 168 -39.17 -2.54 20.71
C TYR A 168 -38.23 -3.73 20.46
N THR A 169 -38.73 -4.96 20.56
CA THR A 169 -37.96 -6.18 20.30
C THR A 169 -38.49 -7.03 19.14
N TRP A 170 -37.60 -7.78 18.49
CA TRP A 170 -37.99 -8.75 17.44
C TRP A 170 -38.93 -9.85 17.97
N ASN A 171 -38.92 -10.14 19.28
CA ASN A 171 -39.82 -11.11 19.88
C ASN A 171 -41.22 -10.54 20.10
N GLU A 172 -41.33 -9.29 20.54
CA GLU A 172 -42.61 -8.57 20.60
C GLU A 172 -43.23 -8.42 19.22
N MET A 173 -42.44 -7.97 18.24
CA MET A 173 -42.91 -7.81 16.85
C MET A 173 -43.51 -9.12 16.33
N ASN A 174 -42.81 -10.25 16.51
CA ASN A 174 -43.32 -11.56 16.08
C ASN A 174 -44.64 -11.95 16.77
N LYS A 175 -44.79 -11.67 18.08
CA LYS A 175 -46.04 -11.95 18.79
C LYS A 175 -47.19 -11.11 18.25
N ILE A 176 -46.96 -9.81 18.05
CA ILE A 176 -47.96 -8.89 17.49
C ILE A 176 -48.38 -9.35 16.08
N ILE A 177 -47.41 -9.73 15.24
CA ILE A 177 -47.68 -10.25 13.90
C ILE A 177 -48.57 -11.50 13.95
N LEU A 178 -48.20 -12.49 14.77
CA LEU A 178 -48.96 -13.74 14.87
C LEU A 178 -50.40 -13.51 15.34
N ASP A 179 -50.60 -12.61 16.30
CA ASP A 179 -51.94 -12.26 16.81
C ASP A 179 -52.77 -11.57 15.72
N ILE A 180 -52.27 -10.47 15.16
CA ILE A 180 -53.04 -9.61 14.24
C ILE A 180 -53.28 -10.31 12.90
N VAL A 181 -52.26 -10.93 12.30
CA VAL A 181 -52.40 -11.58 10.99
C VAL A 181 -53.38 -12.73 11.06
N LYS A 182 -53.36 -13.52 12.16
CA LYS A 182 -54.34 -14.60 12.36
C LYS A 182 -55.76 -14.05 12.49
N SER A 183 -55.97 -13.03 13.31
CA SER A 183 -57.30 -12.42 13.49
C SER A 183 -57.84 -11.78 12.21
N GLU A 184 -56.98 -11.15 11.40
CA GLU A 184 -57.37 -10.61 10.08
C GLU A 184 -57.72 -11.73 9.08
N ALA A 185 -56.97 -12.84 9.10
CA ALA A 185 -57.26 -13.98 8.24
C ALA A 185 -58.61 -14.64 8.57
N GLU A 186 -58.99 -14.71 9.85
CA GLU A 186 -60.29 -15.25 10.30
C GLU A 186 -61.50 -14.45 9.79
N ILE A 187 -61.31 -13.16 9.48
CA ILE A 187 -62.33 -12.28 8.89
C ILE A 187 -62.15 -12.08 7.37
N GLY A 188 -61.30 -12.87 6.72
CA GLY A 188 -61.09 -12.87 5.28
C GLY A 188 -60.13 -11.81 4.74
N ASN A 189 -59.40 -11.10 5.61
CA ASN A 189 -58.41 -10.11 5.20
C ASN A 189 -57.02 -10.76 5.05
N SER A 190 -56.34 -10.47 3.95
CA SER A 190 -54.95 -10.88 3.73
C SER A 190 -54.01 -9.74 4.13
N LEU A 191 -53.37 -9.87 5.29
CA LEU A 191 -52.43 -8.89 5.84
C LEU A 191 -51.02 -9.48 5.90
N LEU A 192 -50.04 -8.72 5.41
CA LEU A 192 -48.64 -9.11 5.47
C LEU A 192 -48.02 -8.67 6.80
N GLY A 193 -47.44 -9.62 7.53
CA GLY A 193 -46.92 -9.37 8.88
C GLY A 193 -45.70 -8.44 8.90
N TYR A 194 -44.63 -8.82 8.20
CA TYR A 194 -43.41 -8.04 8.11
C TYR A 194 -42.74 -8.16 6.74
N ILE A 195 -42.32 -7.02 6.20
CA ILE A 195 -41.53 -6.94 4.96
C ILE A 195 -40.10 -6.49 5.30
N PRO A 196 -39.09 -7.36 5.18
CA PRO A 196 -37.71 -7.04 5.57
C PRO A 196 -36.96 -6.19 4.52
N ASN A 197 -37.54 -5.99 3.33
CA ASN A 197 -36.93 -5.25 2.23
C ASN A 197 -35.56 -5.86 1.82
N LEU A 198 -35.58 -7.17 1.52
CA LEU A 198 -34.46 -7.94 1.01
C LEU A 198 -34.61 -8.13 -0.51
N THR A 199 -34.37 -7.06 -1.26
CA THR A 199 -34.56 -7.02 -2.71
C THR A 199 -33.29 -7.43 -3.47
N GLU A 200 -33.35 -7.51 -4.80
CA GLU A 200 -32.14 -7.69 -5.61
C GLU A 200 -31.24 -6.43 -5.63
N GLU A 201 -31.66 -5.31 -5.04
CA GLU A 201 -30.89 -4.06 -4.99
C GLU A 201 -29.90 -4.05 -3.80
N ASP A 202 -29.10 -2.98 -3.67
CA ASP A 202 -28.11 -2.83 -2.58
C ASP A 202 -28.76 -2.64 -1.19
N THR A 203 -30.06 -2.34 -1.15
CA THR A 203 -30.87 -2.19 0.06
C THR A 203 -30.80 -3.43 0.97
N THR A 204 -30.66 -4.63 0.39
CA THR A 204 -30.51 -5.89 1.15
C THR A 204 -29.33 -5.89 2.10
N ILE A 205 -28.20 -5.31 1.70
CA ILE A 205 -27.02 -5.23 2.58
C ILE A 205 -27.35 -4.37 3.81
N ALA A 206 -27.99 -3.22 3.59
CA ALA A 206 -28.41 -2.33 4.67
C ALA A 206 -29.33 -3.05 5.66
N SER A 207 -30.39 -3.69 5.15
CA SER A 207 -31.37 -4.43 5.97
C SER A 207 -30.72 -5.53 6.82
N ILE A 208 -29.78 -6.29 6.26
CA ILE A 208 -29.09 -7.37 6.99
C ILE A 208 -28.10 -6.84 8.02
N LEU A 209 -27.34 -5.80 7.68
CA LEU A 209 -26.41 -5.20 8.63
C LEU A 209 -27.16 -4.57 9.81
N GLU A 210 -28.30 -3.92 9.57
CA GLU A 210 -29.21 -3.45 10.63
C GLU A 210 -29.67 -4.59 11.52
N PHE A 211 -30.10 -5.70 10.91
CA PHE A 211 -30.53 -6.88 11.64
C PHE A 211 -29.40 -7.44 12.52
N ILE A 212 -28.18 -7.60 11.99
CA ILE A 212 -27.02 -8.08 12.75
C ILE A 212 -26.67 -7.11 13.88
N TYR A 213 -26.67 -5.81 13.60
CA TYR A 213 -26.34 -4.78 14.57
C TYR A 213 -27.36 -4.69 15.71
N SER A 214 -28.64 -4.98 15.44
CA SER A 214 -29.69 -5.03 16.45
C SER A 214 -29.53 -6.17 17.49
N TYR A 215 -28.60 -7.11 17.25
CA TYR A 215 -28.27 -8.24 18.15
C TYR A 215 -27.05 -7.97 19.05
N ARG A 216 -26.66 -6.71 19.20
CA ARG A 216 -25.68 -6.30 20.22
C ARG A 216 -26.28 -6.43 21.62
N ARG A 217 -25.41 -6.43 22.64
CA ARG A 217 -25.88 -6.51 24.04
C ARG A 217 -26.28 -5.14 24.56
N ASN A 218 -25.55 -4.10 24.17
CA ASN A 218 -25.82 -2.72 24.53
C ASN A 218 -25.80 -1.80 23.30
N GLU A 219 -26.46 -0.65 23.41
CA GLU A 219 -26.54 0.39 22.37
C GLU A 219 -25.17 0.83 21.83
N ASN A 220 -24.17 0.95 22.70
CA ASN A 220 -22.84 1.46 22.37
C ASN A 220 -21.82 0.36 21.99
N ASP A 221 -22.24 -0.91 21.94
CA ASP A 221 -21.35 -1.98 21.52
C ASP A 221 -20.99 -1.82 20.02
N ASN A 222 -19.78 -2.27 19.64
CA ASN A 222 -19.35 -2.28 18.25
C ASN A 222 -20.18 -3.27 17.40
N PHE A 223 -20.09 -3.14 16.07
CA PHE A 223 -20.71 -4.07 15.15
C PHE A 223 -20.25 -5.53 15.44
N PRO A 224 -21.18 -6.50 15.54
CA PRO A 224 -20.82 -7.89 15.83
C PRO A 224 -19.92 -8.52 14.78
N SER A 225 -19.02 -9.42 15.20
CA SER A 225 -18.26 -10.25 14.26
C SER A 225 -19.20 -11.11 13.41
N PHE A 226 -18.96 -11.21 12.10
CA PHE A 226 -19.75 -12.05 11.19
C PHE A 226 -19.74 -13.54 11.58
N THR A 227 -18.66 -14.03 12.21
CA THR A 227 -18.54 -15.41 12.73
C THR A 227 -18.99 -15.55 14.19
N GLY A 228 -19.42 -14.46 14.83
CA GLY A 228 -19.83 -14.45 16.22
C GLY A 228 -21.25 -14.97 16.46
N ARG A 229 -21.55 -15.30 17.73
CA ARG A 229 -22.86 -15.82 18.15
C ARG A 229 -24.02 -14.84 17.98
N ASN A 230 -23.76 -13.53 18.10
CA ASN A 230 -24.78 -12.50 17.89
C ASN A 230 -25.25 -12.50 16.43
N THR A 231 -24.32 -12.56 15.47
CA THR A 231 -24.63 -12.70 14.04
C THR A 231 -25.34 -14.02 13.75
N GLU A 232 -24.92 -15.12 14.38
CA GLU A 232 -25.59 -16.42 14.27
C GLU A 232 -27.07 -16.33 14.69
N ASN A 233 -27.33 -15.70 15.84
CA ASN A 233 -28.68 -15.50 16.36
C ASN A 233 -29.51 -14.58 15.45
N ALA A 234 -28.93 -13.48 14.97
CA ALA A 234 -29.57 -12.55 14.04
C ALA A 234 -30.02 -13.26 12.75
N LEU A 235 -29.12 -14.03 12.13
CA LEU A 235 -29.40 -14.79 10.91
C LEU A 235 -30.45 -15.89 11.14
N LYS A 236 -30.40 -16.59 12.28
CA LYS A 236 -31.44 -17.55 12.65
C LYS A 236 -32.80 -16.87 12.84
N LYS A 237 -32.84 -15.69 13.46
CA LYS A 237 -34.09 -14.97 13.68
C LYS A 237 -34.70 -14.49 12.37
N ILE A 238 -33.93 -13.87 11.46
CA ILE A 238 -34.50 -13.41 10.18
C ILE A 238 -35.04 -14.60 9.37
N LYS A 239 -34.39 -15.76 9.43
CA LYS A 239 -34.90 -17.00 8.83
C LYS A 239 -36.17 -17.51 9.53
N SER A 240 -36.23 -17.43 10.85
CA SER A 240 -37.45 -17.74 11.62
C SER A 240 -38.59 -16.80 11.26
N ILE A 241 -38.34 -15.50 11.10
CA ILE A 241 -39.32 -14.50 10.65
C ILE A 241 -39.81 -14.87 9.25
N LYS A 242 -38.90 -15.13 8.30
CA LYS A 242 -39.24 -15.62 6.95
C LYS A 242 -40.24 -16.79 7.00
N ASN A 243 -39.98 -17.78 7.85
CA ASN A 243 -40.81 -18.98 7.94
C ASN A 243 -42.13 -18.78 8.70
N THR A 244 -42.27 -17.73 9.51
CA THR A 244 -43.42 -17.54 10.41
C THR A 244 -44.36 -16.41 9.98
N THR A 245 -43.86 -15.37 9.32
CA THR A 245 -44.62 -14.14 9.06
C THR A 245 -44.92 -13.88 7.59
N SER A 246 -44.41 -14.72 6.68
CA SER A 246 -44.29 -14.36 5.27
C SER A 246 -44.43 -15.58 4.34
N SER A 247 -45.15 -15.42 3.23
CA SER A 247 -44.96 -16.30 2.07
C SER A 247 -43.57 -16.05 1.48
N ASN A 248 -42.95 -17.06 0.86
CA ASN A 248 -41.64 -16.91 0.22
C ASN A 248 -41.59 -15.75 -0.79
N GLU A 249 -42.74 -15.36 -1.35
CA GLU A 249 -42.89 -14.26 -2.32
C GLU A 249 -42.53 -12.88 -1.72
N LEU A 250 -42.74 -12.65 -0.42
CA LEU A 250 -42.43 -11.36 0.22
C LEU A 250 -40.93 -11.05 0.31
N PHE A 251 -40.10 -12.10 0.24
CA PHE A 251 -38.64 -11.99 0.27
C PHE A 251 -38.05 -11.77 -1.13
N ASN A 252 -38.89 -11.71 -2.16
CA ASN A 252 -38.51 -11.47 -3.55
C ASN A 252 -39.10 -10.16 -4.12
N LEU A 253 -39.81 -9.38 -3.30
CA LEU A 253 -40.36 -8.10 -3.74
C LEU A 253 -39.23 -7.14 -4.13
N ASN A 254 -39.42 -6.38 -5.20
CA ASN A 254 -38.56 -5.24 -5.51
C ASN A 254 -38.96 -3.99 -4.71
N ASP A 255 -38.08 -2.98 -4.69
CA ASP A 255 -38.29 -1.76 -3.90
C ASP A 255 -39.65 -1.07 -4.21
N ASN A 256 -40.10 -1.07 -5.47
CA ASN A 256 -41.38 -0.46 -5.85
C ASN A 256 -42.57 -1.27 -5.33
N GLU A 257 -42.49 -2.60 -5.38
CA GLU A 257 -43.53 -3.48 -4.84
C GLU A 257 -43.64 -3.31 -3.32
N VAL A 258 -42.52 -3.24 -2.60
CA VAL A 258 -42.50 -2.94 -1.17
C VAL A 258 -43.24 -1.62 -0.89
N LEU A 259 -42.93 -0.56 -1.64
CA LEU A 259 -43.60 0.74 -1.46
C LEU A 259 -45.09 0.69 -1.80
N ASN A 260 -45.49 -0.02 -2.85
CA ASN A 260 -46.90 -0.19 -3.21
C ASN A 260 -47.68 -0.94 -2.13
N THR A 261 -47.07 -1.99 -1.55
CA THR A 261 -47.66 -2.74 -0.44
C THR A 261 -47.82 -1.90 0.82
N ILE A 262 -46.81 -1.07 1.15
CA ILE A 262 -46.89 -0.10 2.25
C ILE A 262 -48.03 0.90 1.98
N SER A 263 -48.10 1.47 0.77
CA SER A 263 -49.05 2.51 0.38
C SER A 263 -50.51 2.03 0.37
N SER A 264 -50.72 0.76 0.01
CA SER A 264 -52.04 0.10 0.05
C SER A 264 -52.49 -0.27 1.47
N GLY A 265 -51.61 -0.14 2.48
CA GLY A 265 -51.92 -0.50 3.87
C GLY A 265 -51.97 -1.99 4.13
N ASN A 266 -51.52 -2.83 3.18
CA ASN A 266 -51.55 -4.30 3.27
C ASN A 266 -50.36 -4.91 4.02
N ALA A 267 -49.54 -4.10 4.68
CA ALA A 267 -48.49 -4.55 5.59
C ALA A 267 -48.71 -3.99 7.00
N LEU A 268 -48.44 -4.82 8.01
CA LEU A 268 -48.42 -4.43 9.41
C LEU A 268 -47.11 -3.73 9.77
N PHE A 269 -45.98 -4.35 9.40
CA PHE A 269 -44.64 -3.80 9.58
C PHE A 269 -43.81 -3.90 8.29
N ALA A 270 -42.89 -2.96 8.08
CA ALA A 270 -41.91 -3.06 6.99
C ALA A 270 -40.62 -2.32 7.32
N ARG A 271 -39.47 -2.86 6.93
CA ARG A 271 -38.22 -2.09 6.92
C ARG A 271 -38.18 -1.23 5.67
N THR A 272 -37.91 0.06 5.81
CA THR A 272 -37.92 1.00 4.69
C THR A 272 -36.97 2.17 4.92
N TRP A 273 -36.68 2.92 3.87
CA TRP A 273 -36.00 4.19 3.98
C TRP A 273 -37.01 5.26 4.40
N GLN A 274 -36.64 6.09 5.38
CA GLN A 274 -37.50 7.13 5.94
C GLN A 274 -38.03 8.07 4.86
N LEU A 275 -37.22 8.42 3.86
CA LEU A 275 -37.64 9.31 2.79
C LEU A 275 -38.66 8.68 1.82
N ASP A 276 -38.62 7.36 1.61
CA ASP A 276 -39.45 6.70 0.59
C ASP A 276 -40.92 6.59 1.03
N THR A 277 -41.18 6.47 2.34
CA THR A 277 -42.54 6.36 2.91
C THR A 277 -43.35 7.66 2.89
N ASN A 278 -42.68 8.81 2.95
CA ASN A 278 -43.34 10.11 3.00
C ASN A 278 -43.93 10.55 1.65
N TYR A 279 -43.53 9.91 0.54
CA TYR A 279 -44.09 10.17 -0.78
C TYR A 279 -45.31 9.30 -1.11
N SER A 280 -45.52 8.22 -0.37
CA SER A 280 -46.40 7.13 -0.81
C SER A 280 -47.57 6.84 0.14
N THR A 281 -47.60 7.45 1.33
CA THR A 281 -48.56 7.07 2.38
C THR A 281 -49.46 8.22 2.84
N ASN A 282 -50.72 7.90 3.14
CA ASN A 282 -51.57 8.76 3.97
C ASN A 282 -50.96 8.80 5.37
N SER A 283 -50.50 9.98 5.81
CA SER A 283 -49.82 10.19 7.09
C SER A 283 -50.59 9.64 8.31
N ASP A 284 -51.91 9.54 8.20
CA ASP A 284 -52.79 9.19 9.30
C ASP A 284 -52.82 7.69 9.63
N ILE A 285 -52.22 6.85 8.77
CA ILE A 285 -52.21 5.37 8.93
C ILE A 285 -50.80 4.87 9.31
N VAL A 286 -49.80 5.76 9.28
CA VAL A 286 -48.39 5.37 9.28
C VAL A 286 -47.62 6.04 10.40
N LYS A 287 -46.85 5.24 11.14
CA LYS A 287 -45.86 5.75 12.09
C LYS A 287 -44.51 5.09 11.83
N LEU A 288 -43.46 5.92 11.82
CA LEU A 288 -42.07 5.46 11.72
C LEU A 288 -41.49 5.28 13.12
N SER A 289 -40.77 4.19 13.34
CA SER A 289 -40.09 3.87 14.60
C SER A 289 -38.69 3.30 14.36
N PHE A 290 -37.97 3.04 15.47
CA PHE A 290 -36.72 2.30 15.44
C PHE A 290 -36.94 0.88 14.92
N ILE A 291 -35.93 0.31 14.26
CA ILE A 291 -35.89 -1.11 13.96
C ILE A 291 -35.75 -1.88 15.29
N PRO A 292 -36.53 -2.96 15.52
CA PRO A 292 -36.48 -3.65 16.81
C PRO A 292 -35.12 -4.28 17.11
N GLY A 293 -34.82 -4.42 18.40
CA GLY A 293 -33.62 -5.09 18.91
C GLY A 293 -33.84 -6.56 19.28
N ASP A 294 -32.76 -7.28 19.58
CA ASP A 294 -32.86 -8.49 20.41
C ASP A 294 -33.28 -8.12 21.85
N GLN A 295 -32.83 -6.96 22.33
CA GLN A 295 -33.18 -6.38 23.63
C GLN A 295 -33.73 -4.96 23.45
N ASP A 296 -34.58 -4.53 24.37
CA ASP A 296 -35.06 -3.15 24.41
C ASP A 296 -33.89 -2.16 24.56
N GLY A 297 -33.99 -1.00 23.91
CA GLY A 297 -32.93 0.00 23.82
C GLY A 297 -31.81 -0.31 22.82
N VAL A 298 -31.79 -1.50 22.18
CA VAL A 298 -30.83 -1.82 21.11
C VAL A 298 -31.52 -1.78 19.76
N SER A 299 -30.91 -1.13 18.77
CA SER A 299 -31.46 -1.01 17.41
C SER A 299 -30.34 -0.98 16.37
N GLY A 300 -30.70 -0.76 15.11
CA GLY A 300 -29.79 -0.45 14.04
C GLY A 300 -30.47 0.31 12.91
N SER A 301 -29.78 1.32 12.38
CA SER A 301 -30.28 2.13 11.27
C SER A 301 -29.15 2.41 10.29
N ALA A 302 -29.19 1.81 9.11
CA ALA A 302 -28.24 2.12 8.07
C ALA A 302 -28.48 3.54 7.55
N ILE A 303 -27.40 4.21 7.22
CA ILE A 303 -27.44 5.56 6.65
C ILE A 303 -27.11 5.55 5.17
N ARG A 304 -27.90 6.28 4.40
CA ARG A 304 -27.63 6.66 3.01
C ARG A 304 -27.42 8.16 2.95
N THR A 305 -26.32 8.61 2.35
CA THR A 305 -26.00 10.04 2.25
C THR A 305 -25.84 10.46 0.80
N ILE A 306 -26.47 11.58 0.45
CA ILE A 306 -26.20 12.27 -0.80
C ILE A 306 -25.20 13.40 -0.53
N GLY A 307 -24.04 13.29 -1.16
CA GLY A 307 -22.95 14.26 -1.03
C GLY A 307 -22.83 15.15 -2.27
N ILE A 308 -22.18 16.29 -2.09
CA ILE A 308 -21.74 17.18 -3.16
C ILE A 308 -20.21 17.27 -3.20
N SER A 309 -19.63 17.11 -4.39
CA SER A 309 -18.19 17.17 -4.63
C SER A 309 -17.82 18.07 -5.80
N ILE A 310 -16.57 18.51 -5.80
CA ILE A 310 -15.96 19.30 -6.86
C ILE A 310 -15.00 18.42 -7.65
N SER A 311 -15.08 18.47 -8.98
CA SER A 311 -14.11 17.83 -9.87
C SER A 311 -12.70 18.35 -9.62
N LYS A 312 -11.69 17.49 -9.53
CA LYS A 312 -10.29 17.94 -9.42
C LYS A 312 -9.71 18.51 -10.72
N TYR A 313 -10.46 18.41 -11.83
CA TYR A 313 -9.98 18.76 -13.17
C TYR A 313 -10.40 20.16 -13.64
N ILE A 314 -11.17 20.90 -12.83
CA ILE A 314 -11.59 22.27 -13.16
C ILE A 314 -10.46 23.28 -12.94
N ASN A 315 -10.58 24.43 -13.61
CA ASN A 315 -9.65 25.54 -13.42
C ASN A 315 -9.82 26.22 -12.05
N ASN A 316 -8.83 27.02 -11.64
CA ASN A 316 -8.81 27.65 -10.32
C ASN A 316 -9.94 28.67 -10.11
N GLU A 317 -10.42 29.33 -11.17
CA GLU A 317 -11.52 30.29 -11.09
C GLU A 317 -12.83 29.59 -10.74
N LYS A 318 -13.19 28.56 -11.52
CA LYS A 318 -14.36 27.72 -11.24
C LYS A 318 -14.26 27.00 -9.91
N LYS A 319 -13.04 26.61 -9.49
CA LYS A 319 -12.83 25.99 -8.17
C LYS A 319 -13.31 26.88 -7.03
N LYS A 320 -12.95 28.16 -7.03
CA LYS A 320 -13.39 29.11 -5.99
C LYS A 320 -14.91 29.25 -5.97
N VAL A 321 -15.50 29.45 -7.15
CA VAL A 321 -16.95 29.53 -7.32
C VAL A 321 -17.66 28.27 -6.83
N ALA A 322 -17.15 27.09 -7.17
CA ALA A 322 -17.73 25.81 -6.75
C ALA A 322 -17.67 25.61 -5.23
N ILE A 323 -16.63 26.11 -4.55
CA ILE A 323 -16.53 26.11 -3.08
C ILE A 323 -17.63 26.99 -2.48
N ASP A 324 -17.85 28.20 -3.03
CA ASP A 324 -18.89 29.11 -2.56
C ASP A 324 -20.30 28.53 -2.76
N ILE A 325 -20.53 27.82 -3.88
CA ILE A 325 -21.79 27.10 -4.13
C ILE A 325 -22.01 26.01 -3.08
N ILE A 326 -21.01 25.17 -2.80
CA ILE A 326 -21.13 24.14 -1.76
C ILE A 326 -21.42 24.80 -0.41
N LYS A 327 -20.72 25.87 -0.07
CA LYS A 327 -20.93 26.62 1.18
C LYS A 327 -22.38 27.11 1.30
N PHE A 328 -22.95 27.63 0.21
CA PHE A 328 -24.36 28.03 0.18
C PHE A 328 -25.31 26.83 0.37
N PHE A 329 -25.14 25.75 -0.40
CA PHE A 329 -26.02 24.56 -0.31
C PHE A 329 -25.95 23.86 1.06
N THR A 330 -24.80 23.95 1.73
CA THR A 330 -24.53 23.34 3.04
C THR A 330 -24.62 24.36 4.19
N SER A 331 -25.18 25.55 3.94
CA SER A 331 -25.46 26.52 5.00
C SER A 331 -26.64 26.10 5.85
N TYR A 332 -26.66 26.53 7.11
CA TYR A 332 -27.73 26.20 8.05
C TYR A 332 -29.12 26.56 7.52
N ASP A 333 -29.29 27.77 6.96
CA ASP A 333 -30.58 28.27 6.49
C ASP A 333 -31.10 27.49 5.28
N ILE A 334 -30.22 27.20 4.32
CA ILE A 334 -30.60 26.40 3.14
C ILE A 334 -30.95 24.98 3.57
N GLN A 335 -30.18 24.38 4.48
CA GLN A 335 -30.46 23.06 5.01
C GLN A 335 -31.78 23.00 5.81
N LYS A 336 -32.06 24.01 6.65
CA LYS A 336 -33.36 24.16 7.33
C LYS A 336 -34.50 24.19 6.31
N LYS A 337 -34.38 25.02 5.27
CA LYS A 337 -35.41 25.15 4.22
C LYS A 337 -35.61 23.85 3.45
N ILE A 338 -34.52 23.14 3.11
CA ILE A 338 -34.55 21.83 2.46
C ILE A 338 -35.31 20.82 3.32
N THR A 339 -35.03 20.77 4.62
CA THR A 339 -35.71 19.86 5.54
C THR A 339 -37.20 20.18 5.66
N ILE A 340 -37.58 21.45 5.79
CA ILE A 340 -38.99 21.86 5.95
C ILE A 340 -39.79 21.65 4.66
N ASN A 341 -39.27 22.10 3.52
CA ASN A 341 -40.04 22.17 2.27
C ASN A 341 -40.04 20.84 1.50
N TYR A 342 -38.96 20.07 1.60
CA TYR A 342 -38.77 18.85 0.81
C TYR A 342 -38.67 17.59 1.66
N ASN A 343 -38.78 17.73 2.99
CA ASN A 343 -38.64 16.63 3.93
C ASN A 343 -37.35 15.83 3.68
N ARG A 344 -36.24 16.54 3.46
CA ARG A 344 -34.91 15.97 3.25
C ARG A 344 -34.04 16.25 4.45
N LEU A 345 -33.58 15.19 5.12
CA LEU A 345 -32.91 15.32 6.39
C LEU A 345 -31.49 15.84 6.21
N SER A 346 -31.22 17.00 6.79
CA SER A 346 -29.86 17.55 6.85
C SER A 346 -28.92 16.69 7.70
N GLY A 347 -27.62 16.75 7.41
CA GLY A 347 -26.55 16.27 8.28
C GLY A 347 -26.18 17.20 9.43
N ILE A 348 -26.79 18.38 9.54
CA ILE A 348 -26.58 19.32 10.64
C ILE A 348 -27.50 18.93 11.80
N MET A 349 -26.94 18.31 12.84
CA MET A 349 -27.74 17.76 13.94
C MET A 349 -28.39 18.82 14.83
N SER A 350 -27.83 20.03 14.89
CA SER A 350 -28.44 21.15 15.63
C SER A 350 -29.77 21.62 15.05
N LEU A 351 -30.15 21.19 13.84
CA LEU A 351 -31.49 21.44 13.28
C LEU A 351 -32.58 20.63 14.00
N TYR A 352 -32.22 19.53 14.66
CA TYR A 352 -33.17 18.63 15.31
C TYR A 352 -33.21 18.80 16.83
N ASP A 353 -32.81 19.95 17.37
CA ASP A 353 -32.84 20.18 18.82
C ASP A 353 -34.28 20.15 19.34
N GLU A 354 -34.59 19.11 20.11
CA GLU A 354 -35.90 18.88 20.74
C GLU A 354 -36.15 19.84 21.92
N LYS A 355 -35.11 20.49 22.45
CA LYS A 355 -35.26 21.43 23.58
C LYS A 355 -35.93 22.73 23.14
N ASP A 356 -35.81 23.08 21.86
CA ASP A 356 -36.52 24.21 21.28
C ASP A 356 -37.94 23.80 20.89
N LYS A 357 -38.91 24.15 21.75
CA LYS A 357 -40.34 23.86 21.53
C LYS A 357 -40.93 24.57 20.31
N ASN A 358 -40.28 25.63 19.82
CA ASN A 358 -40.69 26.36 18.63
C ASN A 358 -39.95 25.88 17.37
N ASN A 359 -39.21 24.78 17.45
CA ASN A 359 -38.49 24.24 16.32
C ASN A 359 -39.47 23.72 15.25
N GLU A 360 -39.67 24.53 14.20
CA GLU A 360 -40.51 24.25 13.04
C GLU A 360 -40.14 22.93 12.34
N ILE A 361 -38.87 22.51 12.41
CA ILE A 361 -38.41 21.25 11.83
C ILE A 361 -39.05 20.09 12.59
N CYS A 362 -39.04 20.10 13.92
CA CYS A 362 -39.59 19.02 14.73
C CYS A 362 -41.12 18.91 14.69
N GLN A 363 -41.81 19.92 14.14
CA GLN A 363 -43.24 19.83 13.82
C GLN A 363 -43.51 19.06 12.53
N LYS A 364 -42.52 18.98 11.63
CA LYS A 364 -42.63 18.32 10.31
C LYS A 364 -41.95 16.95 10.26
N VAL A 365 -40.89 16.77 11.03
CA VAL A 365 -40.12 15.52 11.10
C VAL A 365 -39.99 15.05 12.54
N ASN A 366 -39.91 13.73 12.70
CA ASN A 366 -39.75 13.10 14.01
C ASN A 366 -38.29 13.28 14.51
N CYS A 367 -37.99 14.44 15.10
CA CYS A 367 -36.68 14.74 15.69
C CYS A 367 -36.30 13.73 16.78
N TYR A 368 -37.28 13.27 17.57
CA TYR A 368 -37.07 12.27 18.61
C TYR A 368 -36.44 10.99 18.05
N LEU A 369 -36.97 10.52 16.92
CA LEU A 369 -36.44 9.37 16.18
C LEU A 369 -35.02 9.70 15.68
N ILE A 370 -34.85 10.77 14.91
CA ILE A 370 -33.57 11.13 14.26
C ILE A 370 -32.42 11.23 15.26
N ASN A 371 -32.62 11.89 16.40
CA ASN A 371 -31.57 12.10 17.42
C ASN A 371 -31.13 10.81 18.14
N ARG A 372 -31.94 9.74 18.07
CA ARG A 372 -31.72 8.48 18.80
C ARG A 372 -31.50 7.29 17.88
N LEU A 373 -31.44 7.48 16.57
CA LEU A 373 -31.14 6.40 15.64
C LEU A 373 -29.72 5.88 15.90
N GLN A 374 -29.59 4.56 16.07
CA GLN A 374 -28.31 3.89 16.23
C GLN A 374 -27.69 3.64 14.85
N ILE A 375 -26.91 4.61 14.38
CA ILE A 375 -26.44 4.68 12.99
C ILE A 375 -25.39 3.63 12.65
N ILE A 376 -25.55 3.02 11.47
CA ILE A 376 -24.60 2.13 10.83
C ILE A 376 -24.12 2.78 9.53
N ASP A 377 -22.84 3.15 9.49
CA ASP A 377 -22.19 3.54 8.24
C ASP A 377 -21.72 2.29 7.50
N ILE A 378 -22.44 1.90 6.45
CA ILE A 378 -22.13 0.72 5.63
C ILE A 378 -20.69 0.77 5.10
N GLN A 379 -20.18 1.97 4.76
CA GLN A 379 -18.83 2.15 4.23
C GLN A 379 -17.74 1.87 5.28
N SER A 380 -18.06 2.05 6.56
CA SER A 380 -17.14 1.73 7.67
C SER A 380 -16.98 0.23 7.89
N ILE A 381 -18.00 -0.56 7.53
CA ILE A 381 -18.01 -2.02 7.66
C ILE A 381 -17.46 -2.68 6.40
N ILE A 382 -17.86 -2.18 5.23
CA ILE A 382 -17.52 -2.75 3.93
C ILE A 382 -16.50 -1.82 3.25
N TYR A 383 -15.22 -2.06 3.53
CA TYR A 383 -14.13 -1.33 2.89
C TYR A 383 -13.70 -2.05 1.60
N VAL A 384 -14.46 -1.89 0.51
CA VAL A 384 -14.16 -2.59 -0.76
C VAL A 384 -14.22 -1.66 -1.97
N THR A 385 -13.23 -1.80 -2.84
CA THR A 385 -13.04 -1.02 -4.08
C THR A 385 -14.09 -1.33 -5.16
N ASN A 386 -14.72 -2.50 -5.12
CA ASN A 386 -15.82 -2.89 -6.00
C ASN A 386 -17.05 -3.34 -5.18
N PHE A 387 -17.84 -2.37 -4.73
CA PHE A 387 -19.05 -2.60 -3.93
C PHE A 387 -20.10 -3.44 -4.66
N SER A 388 -20.26 -3.28 -5.98
CA SER A 388 -21.23 -4.01 -6.80
C SER A 388 -20.99 -5.53 -6.79
N SER A 389 -19.75 -5.96 -7.02
CA SER A 389 -19.42 -7.40 -6.98
C SER A 389 -19.58 -8.00 -5.58
N LEU A 390 -19.20 -7.24 -4.55
CA LEU A 390 -19.41 -7.64 -3.17
C LEU A 390 -20.89 -7.77 -2.84
N SER A 391 -21.70 -6.77 -3.22
CA SER A 391 -23.15 -6.75 -3.04
C SER A 391 -23.79 -8.01 -3.64
N SER A 392 -23.42 -8.36 -4.87
CA SER A 392 -23.92 -9.57 -5.53
C SER A 392 -23.61 -10.84 -4.75
N LYS A 393 -22.37 -11.05 -4.31
CA LYS A 393 -21.98 -12.25 -3.55
C LYS A 393 -22.57 -12.29 -2.14
N PHE A 394 -22.64 -11.14 -1.48
CA PHE A 394 -23.25 -11.02 -0.16
C PHE A 394 -24.70 -11.49 -0.21
N LYS A 395 -25.46 -10.98 -1.20
CA LYS A 395 -26.83 -11.40 -1.47
C LYS A 395 -26.92 -12.88 -1.81
N GLU A 396 -26.08 -13.38 -2.71
CA GLU A 396 -26.04 -14.80 -3.08
C GLU A 396 -25.87 -15.71 -1.85
N TYR A 397 -24.90 -15.43 -0.98
CA TYR A 397 -24.64 -16.24 0.21
C TYR A 397 -25.77 -16.15 1.23
N LEU A 398 -26.35 -14.96 1.42
CA LEU A 398 -27.50 -14.76 2.28
C LEU A 398 -28.73 -15.54 1.77
N PHE A 399 -29.10 -15.38 0.50
CA PHE A 399 -30.28 -16.04 -0.06
C PHE A 399 -30.12 -17.56 -0.08
N ASN A 400 -28.91 -18.06 -0.36
CA ASN A 400 -28.59 -19.47 -0.21
C ASN A 400 -28.88 -19.99 1.21
N TYR A 401 -28.47 -19.25 2.25
CA TYR A 401 -28.79 -19.62 3.63
C TYR A 401 -30.29 -19.55 3.94
N LEU A 402 -30.97 -18.48 3.50
CA LEU A 402 -32.41 -18.30 3.69
C LEU A 402 -33.25 -19.38 2.98
N ASN A 403 -32.71 -19.98 1.92
CA ASN A 403 -33.34 -21.06 1.13
C ASN A 403 -32.80 -22.46 1.50
N ASP A 404 -32.16 -22.63 2.65
CA ASP A 404 -31.67 -23.91 3.17
C ASP A 404 -30.59 -24.61 2.32
N THR A 405 -29.91 -23.89 1.41
CA THR A 405 -28.86 -24.49 0.55
C THR A 405 -27.50 -24.57 1.25
N ILE A 406 -27.24 -23.72 2.25
CA ILE A 406 -26.00 -23.73 3.06
C ILE A 406 -26.30 -23.61 4.56
N SER A 407 -25.38 -24.12 5.39
CA SER A 407 -25.48 -24.02 6.85
C SER A 407 -25.17 -22.61 7.37
N ILE A 408 -25.56 -22.34 8.62
CA ILE A 408 -25.28 -21.07 9.29
C ILE A 408 -23.77 -20.81 9.42
N GLN A 409 -22.98 -21.82 9.76
CA GLN A 409 -21.52 -21.69 9.86
C GLN A 409 -20.89 -21.35 8.50
N ASN A 410 -21.41 -21.96 7.42
CA ASN A 410 -20.92 -21.71 6.07
C ASN A 410 -21.22 -20.28 5.60
N VAL A 411 -22.43 -19.76 5.83
CA VAL A 411 -22.75 -18.37 5.47
C VAL A 411 -21.94 -17.38 6.31
N GLN A 412 -21.76 -17.62 7.61
CA GLN A 412 -20.94 -16.77 8.47
C GLN A 412 -19.49 -16.70 8.01
N SER A 413 -18.88 -17.86 7.67
CA SER A 413 -17.53 -17.90 7.12
C SER A 413 -17.46 -17.13 5.80
N LYS A 414 -18.38 -17.40 4.87
CA LYS A 414 -18.39 -16.75 3.55
C LYS A 414 -18.59 -15.23 3.63
N LEU A 415 -19.48 -14.74 4.51
CA LEU A 415 -19.67 -13.31 4.74
C LEU A 415 -18.44 -12.68 5.40
N SER A 416 -17.83 -13.38 6.36
CA SER A 416 -16.58 -12.94 7.00
C SER A 416 -15.44 -12.85 5.98
N ASP A 417 -15.24 -13.86 5.15
CA ASP A 417 -14.18 -13.89 4.13
C ASP A 417 -14.40 -12.82 3.05
N LEU A 418 -15.67 -12.50 2.75
CA LEU A 418 -16.03 -11.48 1.77
C LEU A 418 -15.70 -10.06 2.25
N ILE A 419 -15.76 -9.80 3.56
CA ILE A 419 -15.63 -8.45 4.15
C ILE A 419 -14.27 -8.24 4.83
N SER A 420 -13.72 -9.28 5.46
CA SER A 420 -12.50 -9.17 6.25
C SER A 420 -11.24 -9.07 5.40
N ILE A 421 -10.23 -8.37 5.94
CA ILE A 421 -8.90 -8.25 5.35
C ILE A 421 -8.03 -9.30 6.00
N HIS A 422 -7.55 -10.26 5.21
CA HIS A 422 -6.69 -11.31 5.71
C HIS A 422 -5.22 -10.89 5.66
N TYR A 423 -4.51 -11.19 6.75
CA TYR A 423 -3.08 -10.98 6.93
C TYR A 423 -2.48 -12.19 7.66
N ILE A 424 -1.15 -12.32 7.66
CA ILE A 424 -0.49 -13.42 8.39
C ILE A 424 -0.48 -13.04 9.87
N ASN A 425 -1.35 -13.65 10.67
CA ASN A 425 -1.42 -13.39 12.11
C ASN A 425 -0.09 -13.78 12.79
N SER A 426 0.43 -12.90 13.66
CA SER A 426 1.66 -13.12 14.43
C SER A 426 1.60 -14.38 15.29
N ASN A 427 0.42 -14.73 15.79
CA ASN A 427 0.21 -15.89 16.66
C ASN A 427 -0.09 -17.17 15.87
N SER A 428 -0.19 -17.10 14.54
CA SER A 428 -0.36 -18.29 13.70
C SER A 428 0.94 -19.08 13.61
N PHE A 429 0.84 -20.39 13.35
CA PHE A 429 2.00 -21.24 13.12
C PHE A 429 2.94 -20.65 12.06
N SER A 430 2.40 -20.14 10.94
CA SER A 430 3.19 -19.51 9.88
C SER A 430 3.88 -18.22 10.34
N GLY A 431 3.20 -17.37 11.12
CA GLY A 431 3.77 -16.13 11.66
C GLY A 431 4.93 -16.39 12.62
N ILE A 432 4.73 -17.31 13.57
CA ILE A 432 5.75 -17.74 14.54
C ILE A 432 6.95 -18.35 13.81
N LEU A 433 6.70 -19.22 12.83
CA LEU A 433 7.75 -19.85 12.02
C LEU A 433 8.63 -18.81 11.31
N ILE A 434 8.02 -17.81 10.64
CA ILE A 434 8.74 -16.73 9.96
C ILE A 434 9.59 -15.94 10.97
N PHE A 435 9.03 -15.61 12.12
CA PHE A 435 9.74 -14.86 13.16
C PHE A 435 10.95 -15.63 13.71
N ILE A 436 10.78 -16.91 14.02
CA ILE A 436 11.85 -17.76 14.56
C ILE A 436 12.98 -17.95 13.54
N ILE A 437 12.65 -18.32 12.29
CA ILE A 437 13.65 -18.54 11.24
C ILE A 437 14.44 -17.25 10.97
N THR A 438 13.76 -16.11 10.86
CA THR A 438 14.41 -14.81 10.63
C THR A 438 15.31 -14.43 11.83
N SER A 439 14.84 -14.63 13.06
CA SER A 439 15.61 -14.26 14.26
C SER A 439 16.85 -15.13 14.43
N ILE A 440 16.72 -16.45 14.25
CA ILE A 440 17.85 -17.39 14.33
C ILE A 440 18.89 -17.07 13.25
N THR A 441 18.46 -16.81 12.01
CA THR A 441 19.39 -16.48 10.91
C THR A 441 20.17 -15.19 11.18
N ILE A 442 19.50 -14.13 11.68
CA ILE A 442 20.17 -12.89 12.09
C ILE A 442 21.19 -13.15 13.20
N ILE A 443 20.82 -13.89 14.25
CA ILE A 443 21.72 -14.20 15.38
C ILE A 443 22.94 -14.98 14.90
N LEU A 444 22.76 -16.00 14.06
CA LEU A 444 23.87 -16.80 13.52
C LEU A 444 24.85 -15.95 12.69
N ILE A 445 24.32 -15.05 11.86
CA ILE A 445 25.12 -14.13 11.04
C ILE A 445 25.86 -13.12 11.92
N LEU A 446 25.23 -12.56 12.96
CA LEU A 446 25.89 -11.63 13.88
C LEU A 446 26.98 -12.32 14.71
N MET A 447 26.72 -13.54 15.21
CA MET A 447 27.72 -14.34 15.94
C MET A 447 28.94 -14.64 15.07
N SER A 448 28.76 -14.75 13.75
CA SER A 448 29.87 -14.97 12.83
C SER A 448 30.92 -13.86 12.87
N TYR A 449 30.51 -12.61 13.17
CA TYR A 449 31.41 -11.47 13.25
C TYR A 449 32.49 -11.64 14.33
N LEU A 450 32.19 -12.36 15.41
CA LEU A 450 33.14 -12.60 16.51
C LEU A 450 34.38 -13.39 16.05
N PHE A 451 34.24 -14.29 15.06
CA PHE A 451 35.36 -15.09 14.56
C PHE A 451 36.41 -14.24 13.80
N LEU A 452 36.06 -13.06 13.29
CA LEU A 452 36.99 -12.14 12.62
C LEU A 452 38.03 -11.53 13.58
N PHE A 453 37.78 -11.57 14.90
CA PHE A 453 38.75 -11.09 15.89
C PHE A 453 39.77 -12.16 16.29
N ASN A 454 39.52 -13.43 15.98
CA ASN A 454 40.49 -14.47 16.20
C ASN A 454 41.58 -14.43 15.11
N LYS A 455 42.85 -14.30 15.53
CA LYS A 455 44.01 -14.17 14.64
C LYS A 455 44.09 -15.29 13.58
N PHE A 456 43.73 -16.52 13.95
CA PHE A 456 43.77 -17.67 13.03
C PHE A 456 42.77 -17.55 11.87
N TYR A 457 41.55 -17.08 12.15
CA TYR A 457 40.50 -16.94 11.15
C TYR A 457 40.61 -15.61 10.39
N GLY A 458 41.02 -14.54 11.08
CA GLY A 458 41.21 -13.20 10.51
C GLY A 458 42.18 -13.18 9.33
N ASP A 459 43.36 -13.80 9.48
CA ASP A 459 44.39 -13.82 8.43
C ASP A 459 43.93 -14.53 7.14
N LYS A 460 42.97 -15.47 7.26
CA LYS A 460 42.40 -16.20 6.13
C LYS A 460 41.15 -15.52 5.53
N LEU A 461 40.49 -14.62 6.27
CA LEU A 461 39.33 -13.81 5.88
C LEU A 461 39.70 -12.42 5.35
N ASN A 462 40.87 -12.31 4.69
CA ASN A 462 41.42 -11.08 4.13
C ASN A 462 40.71 -10.53 2.88
N ILE A 463 39.44 -10.90 2.64
CA ILE A 463 38.63 -10.36 1.54
C ILE A 463 38.25 -8.91 1.83
N LEU A 464 37.78 -8.62 3.03
CA LEU A 464 37.40 -7.29 3.49
C LEU A 464 38.14 -6.98 4.79
N ASN A 465 38.39 -5.71 5.07
CA ASN A 465 38.82 -5.30 6.40
C ASN A 465 37.69 -5.45 7.44
N LYS A 466 38.02 -5.41 8.74
CA LYS A 466 37.05 -5.62 9.84
C LYS A 466 35.84 -4.67 9.78
N LYS A 467 36.04 -3.43 9.32
CA LYS A 467 34.98 -2.43 9.16
C LYS A 467 34.07 -2.77 7.97
N GLY A 468 34.65 -3.21 6.85
CA GLY A 468 33.93 -3.67 5.66
C GLY A 468 33.09 -4.92 5.96
N TRP A 469 33.63 -5.87 6.72
CA TRP A 469 32.86 -7.03 7.19
C TRP A 469 31.68 -6.65 8.10
N PHE A 470 31.86 -5.66 8.98
CA PHE A 470 30.76 -5.15 9.82
C PHE A 470 29.64 -4.57 8.94
N LEU A 471 29.97 -3.71 7.99
CA LEU A 471 28.98 -3.13 7.07
C LEU A 471 28.30 -4.22 6.23
N PHE A 472 29.07 -5.16 5.69
CA PHE A 472 28.55 -6.30 4.95
C PHE A 472 27.49 -7.08 5.74
N ILE A 473 27.83 -7.49 6.96
CA ILE A 473 26.92 -8.22 7.85
C ILE A 473 25.70 -7.37 8.24
N PHE A 474 25.91 -6.09 8.55
CA PHE A 474 24.84 -5.18 8.91
C PHE A 474 23.82 -5.00 7.77
N GLY A 475 24.29 -4.86 6.53
CA GLY A 475 23.43 -4.76 5.35
C GLY A 475 22.54 -6.01 5.16
N ILE A 476 23.10 -7.21 5.34
CA ILE A 476 22.34 -8.46 5.29
C ILE A 476 21.30 -8.53 6.42
N CYS A 477 21.67 -8.15 7.65
CA CYS A 477 20.72 -8.14 8.77
C CYS A 477 19.57 -7.15 8.52
N MET A 478 19.88 -5.97 7.99
CA MET A 478 18.86 -4.97 7.62
C MET A 478 17.90 -5.50 6.54
N MET A 479 18.43 -6.23 5.55
CA MET A 479 17.60 -6.88 4.53
C MET A 479 16.67 -7.94 5.16
N LEU A 480 17.17 -8.77 6.07
CA LEU A 480 16.38 -9.81 6.76
C LEU A 480 15.24 -9.23 7.60
N CYS A 481 15.38 -8.00 8.12
CA CYS A 481 14.29 -7.31 8.81
C CYS A 481 13.04 -7.10 7.93
N TYR A 482 13.15 -7.17 6.59
CA TYR A 482 11.99 -7.13 5.70
C TYR A 482 10.97 -8.21 6.06
N CYS A 483 11.43 -9.41 6.44
CA CYS A 483 10.56 -10.54 6.75
C CYS A 483 9.60 -10.22 7.91
N TYR A 484 10.02 -9.43 8.90
CA TYR A 484 9.14 -9.03 10.00
C TYR A 484 7.97 -8.15 9.53
N THR A 485 8.19 -7.30 8.52
CA THR A 485 7.13 -6.41 7.98
C THR A 485 6.02 -7.18 7.26
N THR A 486 6.18 -8.49 7.01
CA THR A 486 5.17 -9.35 6.34
C THR A 486 4.20 -10.02 7.31
N VAL A 487 4.49 -9.96 8.61
CA VAL A 487 3.68 -10.57 9.67
C VAL A 487 2.87 -9.46 10.36
N GLY A 488 1.57 -9.71 10.57
CA GLY A 488 0.63 -8.72 11.10
C GLY A 488 -0.08 -7.90 10.02
N GLU A 489 -0.88 -6.93 10.47
CA GLU A 489 -1.59 -6.02 9.56
C GLU A 489 -0.61 -5.09 8.84
N ILE A 490 -0.84 -4.91 7.54
CA ILE A 490 -0.05 -3.99 6.73
C ILE A 490 -0.71 -2.62 6.77
N ASP A 491 0.08 -1.66 7.22
CA ASP A 491 -0.23 -0.25 7.27
C ASP A 491 0.70 0.55 6.34
N ASN A 492 0.53 1.87 6.33
CA ASN A 492 1.34 2.76 5.51
C ASN A 492 2.82 2.76 5.95
N LEU A 493 3.11 2.53 7.22
CA LEU A 493 4.48 2.49 7.76
C LEU A 493 5.23 1.27 7.23
N ASN A 494 4.60 0.10 7.20
CA ASN A 494 5.14 -1.10 6.57
C ASN A 494 5.47 -0.84 5.09
N CYS A 495 4.56 -0.19 4.36
CA CYS A 495 4.78 0.12 2.95
C CYS A 495 5.92 1.12 2.72
N PHE A 496 6.15 2.03 3.66
CA PHE A 496 7.25 2.99 3.63
C PHE A 496 8.61 2.35 3.97
N ILE A 497 8.66 1.49 4.99
CA ILE A 497 9.90 0.87 5.48
C ILE A 497 10.42 -0.22 4.54
N ARG A 498 9.53 -0.99 3.89
CA ARG A 498 9.91 -2.14 3.06
C ARG A 498 10.94 -1.81 1.96
N PRO A 499 10.76 -0.77 1.12
CA PRO A 499 11.77 -0.39 0.14
C PRO A 499 13.09 0.08 0.77
N ILE A 500 13.03 0.75 1.94
CA ILE A 500 14.23 1.19 2.67
C ILE A 500 15.06 -0.04 3.06
N LEU A 501 14.44 -1.04 3.71
CA LEU A 501 15.14 -2.25 4.15
C LEU A 501 15.81 -2.98 2.98
N ILE A 502 15.14 -3.06 1.83
CA ILE A 502 15.69 -3.72 0.65
C ILE A 502 16.84 -2.91 0.03
N ILE A 503 16.59 -1.63 -0.29
CA ILE A 503 17.54 -0.80 -1.03
C ILE A 503 18.78 -0.49 -0.19
N PHE A 504 18.59 -0.10 1.08
CA PHE A 504 19.71 0.19 1.98
C PHE A 504 20.43 -1.09 2.40
N GLY A 505 19.71 -2.16 2.74
CA GLY A 505 20.32 -3.44 3.08
C GLY A 505 21.23 -3.97 1.97
N PHE A 506 20.75 -3.94 0.73
CA PHE A 506 21.50 -4.37 -0.46
C PHE A 506 22.73 -3.50 -0.71
N SER A 507 22.55 -2.18 -0.66
CA SER A 507 23.64 -1.26 -0.98
C SER A 507 24.73 -1.24 0.09
N ILE A 508 24.37 -1.31 1.37
CA ILE A 508 25.34 -1.39 2.46
C ILE A 508 26.14 -2.70 2.38
N SER A 509 25.55 -3.81 1.93
CA SER A 509 26.28 -5.08 1.81
C SER A 509 27.26 -5.10 0.64
N ILE A 510 26.89 -4.51 -0.50
CA ILE A 510 27.70 -4.58 -1.74
C ILE A 510 28.80 -3.53 -1.80
N LEU A 511 28.57 -2.33 -1.26
CA LEU A 511 29.51 -1.21 -1.41
C LEU A 511 30.92 -1.50 -0.86
N PRO A 512 31.10 -2.16 0.31
CA PRO A 512 32.42 -2.58 0.78
C PRO A 512 33.17 -3.47 -0.22
N ILE A 513 32.46 -4.36 -0.94
CA ILE A 513 33.04 -5.27 -1.93
C ILE A 513 33.56 -4.46 -3.13
N ILE A 514 32.76 -3.51 -3.64
CA ILE A 514 33.14 -2.68 -4.77
C ILE A 514 34.33 -1.76 -4.41
N ILE A 515 34.31 -1.15 -3.22
CA ILE A 515 35.42 -0.32 -2.75
C ILE A 515 36.70 -1.15 -2.65
N GLN A 516 36.62 -2.38 -2.16
CA GLN A 516 37.77 -3.27 -2.09
C GLN A 516 38.36 -3.61 -3.47
N LEU A 517 37.51 -3.81 -4.49
CA LEU A 517 37.94 -3.97 -5.88
C LEU A 517 38.59 -2.67 -6.43
N ILE A 518 38.06 -1.49 -6.08
CA ILE A 518 38.70 -0.23 -6.50
C ILE A 518 40.09 -0.07 -5.87
N ILE A 519 40.26 -0.45 -4.60
CA ILE A 519 41.55 -0.41 -3.89
C ILE A 519 42.55 -1.42 -4.48
N ASN A 520 42.07 -2.56 -4.96
CA ASN A 520 42.91 -3.64 -5.46
C ASN A 520 43.34 -3.50 -6.93
N PHE A 521 42.93 -2.42 -7.58
CA PHE A 521 43.27 -2.13 -8.96
C PHE A 521 44.78 -2.35 -9.26
N PRO A 522 45.16 -3.01 -10.38
CA PRO A 522 46.54 -3.48 -10.61
C PRO A 522 47.63 -2.41 -10.66
N ILE A 523 47.24 -1.14 -10.85
CA ILE A 523 48.13 0.01 -10.97
C ILE A 523 47.78 1.04 -9.91
N LYS A 524 48.82 1.52 -9.19
CA LYS A 524 48.70 2.67 -8.29
C LYS A 524 48.14 3.87 -9.07
N ASN A 525 46.96 4.30 -8.70
CA ASN A 525 46.30 5.49 -9.25
C ASN A 525 45.77 6.33 -8.07
N ASN A 526 45.55 7.63 -8.30
CA ASN A 526 45.13 8.54 -7.25
C ASN A 526 43.73 8.19 -6.69
N ILE A 527 42.88 7.55 -7.50
CA ILE A 527 41.52 7.14 -7.13
C ILE A 527 41.58 6.01 -6.10
N SER A 528 42.33 4.94 -6.36
CA SER A 528 42.53 3.82 -5.45
C SER A 528 43.18 4.27 -4.14
N LYS A 529 44.12 5.22 -4.17
CA LYS A 529 44.71 5.82 -2.96
C LYS A 529 43.64 6.57 -2.14
N TYR A 530 42.87 7.44 -2.79
CA TYR A 530 41.79 8.20 -2.14
C TYR A 530 40.72 7.29 -1.52
N PHE A 531 40.33 6.21 -2.21
CA PHE A 531 39.39 5.21 -1.69
C PHE A 531 39.97 4.41 -0.52
N CYS A 532 41.27 4.13 -0.51
CA CYS A 532 41.96 3.48 0.62
C CYS A 532 41.85 4.33 1.89
N GLU A 533 42.15 5.63 1.77
CA GLU A 533 42.19 6.58 2.89
C GLU A 533 40.78 6.96 3.40
N ASN A 534 39.82 7.11 2.48
CA ASN A 534 38.50 7.68 2.79
C ASN A 534 37.32 6.70 2.67
N GLN A 535 37.56 5.39 2.61
CA GLN A 535 36.54 4.35 2.40
C GLN A 535 35.22 4.56 3.16
N PHE A 536 35.27 4.84 4.46
CA PHE A 536 34.08 4.95 5.30
C PHE A 536 33.31 6.25 5.06
N TYR A 537 34.01 7.36 4.85
CA TYR A 537 33.40 8.64 4.49
C TYR A 537 32.69 8.54 3.13
N ILE A 538 33.27 7.82 2.17
CA ILE A 538 32.63 7.60 0.86
C ILE A 538 31.31 6.83 1.02
N ILE A 539 31.30 5.77 1.84
CA ILE A 539 30.08 5.00 2.15
C ILE A 539 29.02 5.88 2.81
N ILE A 540 29.41 6.68 3.81
CA ILE A 540 28.49 7.60 4.50
C ILE A 540 27.91 8.63 3.53
N ILE A 541 28.74 9.25 2.70
CA ILE A 541 28.31 10.24 1.72
C ILE A 541 27.33 9.61 0.72
N TYR A 542 27.65 8.42 0.21
CA TYR A 542 26.78 7.68 -0.69
C TYR A 542 25.41 7.41 -0.09
N HIS A 543 25.34 6.91 1.16
CA HIS A 543 24.05 6.66 1.80
C HIS A 543 23.34 7.94 2.21
N SER A 544 24.05 9.01 2.57
CA SER A 544 23.45 10.32 2.89
C SER A 544 22.76 10.93 1.66
N ILE A 545 23.41 10.83 0.49
CA ILE A 545 22.81 11.23 -0.80
C ILE A 545 21.57 10.38 -1.08
N ASN A 546 21.65 9.05 -0.91
CA ASN A 546 20.50 8.17 -1.11
C ASN A 546 19.35 8.49 -0.14
N ILE A 547 19.62 8.81 1.13
CA ILE A 547 18.60 9.25 2.09
C ILE A 547 17.96 10.56 1.64
N LEU A 548 18.76 11.55 1.22
CA LEU A 548 18.24 12.82 0.73
C LEU A 548 17.33 12.63 -0.49
N ILE A 549 17.78 11.83 -1.44
CA ILE A 549 17.03 11.40 -2.62
C ILE A 549 15.72 10.71 -2.20
N TRP A 550 15.78 9.82 -1.22
CA TRP A 550 14.63 9.09 -0.70
C TRP A 550 13.66 9.99 0.07
N ILE A 551 14.13 11.02 0.79
CA ILE A 551 13.28 12.04 1.44
C ILE A 551 12.55 12.88 0.38
N ILE A 552 13.26 13.27 -0.69
CA ILE A 552 12.67 14.00 -1.83
C ILE A 552 11.59 13.14 -2.51
N TYR A 553 11.83 11.83 -2.68
CA TYR A 553 10.86 10.90 -3.26
C TYR A 553 9.74 10.49 -2.31
N GLY A 554 10.02 10.42 -1.01
CA GLY A 554 9.10 10.04 0.06
C GLY A 554 7.94 11.00 0.24
N TYR A 555 7.97 12.16 -0.43
CA TYR A 555 6.84 13.07 -0.56
C TYR A 555 5.65 12.46 -1.34
N TYR A 556 5.88 11.41 -2.14
CA TYR A 556 4.82 10.63 -2.80
C TYR A 556 4.66 9.27 -2.11
N PRO A 557 3.76 9.12 -1.12
CA PRO A 557 3.71 7.91 -0.32
C PRO A 557 3.21 6.72 -1.14
N LEU A 558 3.98 5.62 -1.09
CA LEU A 558 3.45 4.26 -1.20
C LEU A 558 2.31 4.13 -0.19
N LYS A 559 1.13 3.76 -0.67
CA LYS A 559 -0.05 3.59 0.19
C LYS A 559 -0.47 2.13 0.16
N THR A 560 -1.06 1.69 1.26
CA THR A 560 -1.73 0.39 1.26
C THR A 560 -2.90 0.44 0.29
N GLU A 561 -2.89 -0.45 -0.69
CA GLU A 561 -4.02 -0.71 -1.55
C GLU A 561 -4.67 -2.04 -1.20
N TYR A 562 -5.98 -2.05 -1.36
CA TYR A 562 -6.83 -3.20 -1.16
C TYR A 562 -6.82 -4.01 -2.44
N TYR A 563 -6.32 -5.24 -2.34
CA TYR A 563 -6.41 -6.19 -3.43
C TYR A 563 -7.60 -7.11 -3.18
N VAL A 564 -8.57 -7.04 -4.10
CA VAL A 564 -9.78 -7.86 -4.09
C VAL A 564 -9.76 -8.62 -5.40
N ASP A 565 -9.65 -9.95 -5.31
CA ASP A 565 -9.67 -10.78 -6.51
C ASP A 565 -11.04 -10.66 -7.17
N HIS A 566 -11.06 -10.14 -8.39
CA HIS A 566 -12.26 -10.17 -9.21
C HIS A 566 -12.33 -11.56 -9.83
N TYR A 567 -13.44 -12.25 -9.56
CA TYR A 567 -13.89 -13.51 -10.17
C TYR A 567 -13.42 -14.84 -9.52
N ASN A 568 -14.44 -15.68 -9.22
CA ASN A 568 -14.51 -17.15 -9.13
C ASN A 568 -13.46 -18.00 -8.37
N SER A 569 -12.39 -17.43 -7.82
CA SER A 569 -11.25 -18.22 -7.31
C SER A 569 -11.31 -18.60 -5.83
N GLY A 570 -12.24 -18.04 -5.05
CA GLY A 570 -12.28 -18.25 -3.59
C GLY A 570 -11.08 -17.66 -2.83
N ASN A 571 -10.30 -16.78 -3.48
CA ASN A 571 -9.18 -16.09 -2.83
C ASN A 571 -9.67 -15.03 -1.83
N LEU A 572 -8.93 -14.89 -0.73
CA LEU A 572 -9.22 -13.98 0.37
C LEU A 572 -8.74 -12.56 0.06
N ASN A 573 -9.45 -11.54 0.56
CA ASN A 573 -9.05 -10.14 0.42
C ASN A 573 -7.82 -9.84 1.27
N PHE A 574 -6.83 -9.12 0.74
CA PHE A 574 -5.64 -8.70 1.52
C PHE A 574 -5.08 -7.37 1.04
N ARG A 575 -4.30 -6.71 1.91
CA ARG A 575 -3.61 -5.46 1.58
C ARG A 575 -2.27 -5.72 0.93
N ARG A 576 -1.91 -4.90 -0.06
CA ARG A 576 -0.56 -4.83 -0.64
C ARG A 576 -0.11 -3.38 -0.75
N CYS A 577 1.19 -3.15 -0.90
CA CYS A 577 1.73 -1.81 -1.09
C CYS A 577 1.71 -1.47 -2.58
N GLU A 578 0.99 -0.42 -2.98
CA GLU A 578 0.95 0.06 -4.37
C GLU A 578 1.47 1.50 -4.50
N CYS A 579 2.07 1.75 -5.67
CA CYS A 579 2.50 3.05 -6.12
C CYS A 579 1.44 3.65 -7.04
N TYR A 580 0.80 4.74 -6.62
CA TYR A 580 -0.20 5.44 -7.44
C TYR A 580 0.40 6.41 -8.47
N SER A 581 1.68 6.76 -8.32
CA SER A 581 2.32 7.80 -9.11
C SER A 581 3.21 7.20 -10.19
N THR A 582 2.96 7.58 -11.45
CA THR A 582 3.79 7.18 -12.61
C THR A 582 5.24 7.62 -12.41
N LEU A 583 5.44 8.79 -11.81
CA LEU A 583 6.74 9.36 -11.49
C LEU A 583 7.51 8.47 -10.50
N THR A 584 6.86 7.97 -9.44
CA THR A 584 7.46 7.04 -8.47
C THR A 584 7.88 5.72 -9.14
N ASN A 585 7.06 5.18 -10.04
CA ASN A 585 7.42 3.97 -10.79
C ASN A 585 8.63 4.19 -11.71
N ILE A 586 8.71 5.35 -12.40
CA ILE A 586 9.87 5.72 -13.20
C ILE A 586 11.13 5.79 -12.32
N PHE A 587 11.04 6.44 -11.15
CA PHE A 587 12.17 6.53 -10.23
C PHE A 587 12.59 5.17 -9.66
N PHE A 588 11.63 4.29 -9.36
CA PHE A 588 11.92 2.92 -8.93
C PHE A 588 12.72 2.17 -10.01
N ILE A 589 12.31 2.29 -11.28
CA ILE A 589 13.05 1.71 -12.43
C ILE A 589 14.44 2.32 -12.55
N ILE A 590 14.59 3.64 -12.42
CA ILE A 590 15.90 4.32 -12.46
C ILE A 590 16.82 3.80 -11.36
N ASN A 591 16.32 3.62 -10.14
CA ASN A 591 17.11 3.06 -9.03
C ASN A 591 17.56 1.61 -9.32
N ILE A 592 16.66 0.77 -9.85
CA ILE A 592 17.02 -0.61 -10.25
C ILE A 592 18.12 -0.59 -11.31
N LEU A 593 17.98 0.25 -12.35
CA LEU A 593 18.98 0.38 -13.40
C LEU A 593 20.33 0.84 -12.86
N PHE A 594 20.34 1.78 -11.92
CA PHE A 594 21.56 2.24 -11.25
C PHE A 594 22.28 1.08 -10.53
N TYR A 595 21.57 0.25 -9.77
CA TYR A 595 22.17 -0.91 -9.10
C TYR A 595 22.68 -1.97 -10.08
N ILE A 596 21.97 -2.22 -11.18
CA ILE A 596 22.44 -3.12 -12.23
C ILE A 596 23.75 -2.59 -12.83
N LEU A 597 23.84 -1.29 -13.13
CA LEU A 597 25.07 -0.67 -13.63
C LEU A 597 26.21 -0.76 -12.61
N LEU A 598 25.93 -0.57 -11.33
CA LEU A 598 26.90 -0.69 -10.24
C LEU A 598 27.47 -2.11 -10.14
N LEU A 599 26.62 -3.14 -10.26
CA LEU A 599 27.06 -4.54 -10.27
C LEU A 599 27.88 -4.90 -11.52
N ILE A 600 27.46 -4.43 -12.71
CA ILE A 600 28.21 -4.61 -13.96
C ILE A 600 29.60 -3.97 -13.84
N PHE A 601 29.68 -2.77 -13.23
CA PHE A 601 30.95 -2.12 -12.95
C PHE A 601 31.83 -2.95 -11.99
N GLY A 602 31.25 -3.52 -10.93
CA GLY A 602 31.96 -4.46 -10.05
C GLY A 602 32.50 -5.68 -10.80
N ILE A 603 31.69 -6.30 -11.66
CA ILE A 603 32.10 -7.44 -12.49
C ILE A 603 33.25 -7.05 -13.44
N PHE A 604 33.19 -5.86 -14.02
CA PHE A 604 34.25 -5.33 -14.86
C PHE A 604 35.58 -5.15 -14.09
N LEU A 605 35.52 -4.67 -12.84
CA LEU A 605 36.71 -4.59 -11.98
C LEU A 605 37.27 -5.98 -11.65
N VAL A 606 36.41 -6.95 -11.34
CA VAL A 606 36.84 -8.34 -11.11
C VAL A 606 37.50 -8.93 -12.36
N PHE A 607 36.98 -8.63 -13.56
CA PHE A 607 37.62 -9.01 -14.81
C PHE A 607 39.03 -8.43 -14.91
N ILE A 608 39.24 -7.16 -14.58
CA ILE A 608 40.59 -6.55 -14.60
C ILE A 608 41.55 -7.25 -13.62
N GLU A 609 41.06 -7.68 -12.46
CA GLU A 609 41.88 -8.28 -11.40
C GLU A 609 42.10 -9.80 -11.54
N TRP A 610 41.49 -10.43 -12.55
CA TRP A 610 41.31 -11.88 -12.63
C TRP A 610 42.60 -12.71 -12.53
N HIS A 611 43.73 -12.18 -13.03
CA HIS A 611 45.02 -12.87 -13.08
C HIS A 611 46.00 -12.51 -11.94
N LEU A 612 45.63 -11.64 -11.01
CA LEU A 612 46.47 -11.30 -9.86
C LEU A 612 46.61 -12.49 -8.91
N LYS A 613 47.82 -13.04 -8.78
CA LYS A 613 48.08 -14.28 -8.00
C LYS A 613 47.67 -14.16 -6.53
N THR A 614 47.81 -12.98 -5.94
CA THR A 614 47.51 -12.72 -4.52
C THR A 614 46.01 -12.75 -4.20
N ILE A 615 45.14 -12.42 -5.17
CA ILE A 615 43.69 -12.20 -4.92
C ILE A 615 42.82 -13.16 -5.74
N ARG A 616 43.39 -13.91 -6.70
CA ARG A 616 42.67 -14.81 -7.64
C ARG A 616 41.56 -15.67 -7.02
N THR A 617 41.80 -16.24 -5.84
CA THR A 617 40.80 -17.08 -5.16
C THR A 617 39.60 -16.26 -4.66
N TYR A 618 39.85 -15.04 -4.18
CA TYR A 618 38.84 -14.11 -3.71
C TYR A 618 38.08 -13.45 -4.87
N SER A 619 38.77 -13.11 -5.96
CA SER A 619 38.14 -12.56 -7.17
C SER A 619 37.06 -13.49 -7.72
N LYS A 620 37.27 -14.82 -7.67
CA LYS A 620 36.25 -15.81 -8.07
C LYS A 620 35.02 -15.81 -7.16
N GLN A 621 35.21 -15.69 -5.85
CA GLN A 621 34.11 -15.63 -4.88
C GLN A 621 33.30 -14.34 -5.08
N ILE A 622 33.99 -13.20 -5.21
CA ILE A 622 33.36 -11.89 -5.46
C ILE A 622 32.59 -11.90 -6.78
N PHE A 623 33.17 -12.45 -7.86
CA PHE A 623 32.47 -12.61 -9.14
C PHE A 623 31.15 -13.39 -8.98
N LEU A 624 31.22 -14.55 -8.30
CA LEU A 624 30.05 -15.38 -8.08
C LEU A 624 28.97 -14.65 -7.28
N THR A 625 29.35 -13.91 -6.23
CA THR A 625 28.42 -13.09 -5.45
C THR A 625 27.75 -12.02 -6.31
N LEU A 626 28.51 -11.25 -7.10
CA LEU A 626 27.95 -10.21 -7.97
C LEU A 626 27.00 -10.77 -9.04
N CYS A 627 27.27 -11.97 -9.56
CA CYS A 627 26.36 -12.67 -10.48
C CYS A 627 25.04 -13.07 -9.79
N PHE A 628 25.09 -13.60 -8.57
CA PHE A 628 23.88 -13.91 -7.80
C PHE A 628 23.08 -12.65 -7.43
N ASP A 629 23.77 -11.55 -7.13
CA ASP A 629 23.12 -10.26 -6.85
C ASP A 629 22.36 -9.72 -8.08
N LEU A 630 22.93 -9.87 -9.29
CA LEU A 630 22.24 -9.56 -10.54
C LEU A 630 20.98 -10.41 -10.71
N MET A 631 21.07 -11.73 -10.49
CA MET A 631 19.91 -12.62 -10.57
C MET A 631 18.84 -12.24 -9.54
N PHE A 632 19.23 -11.88 -8.32
CA PHE A 632 18.32 -11.47 -7.27
C PHE A 632 17.53 -10.21 -7.64
N ILE A 633 18.19 -9.18 -8.19
CA ILE A 633 17.51 -7.97 -8.67
C ILE A 633 16.48 -8.32 -9.76
N ILE A 634 16.83 -9.21 -10.68
CA ILE A 634 15.92 -9.65 -11.75
C ILE A 634 14.68 -10.33 -11.15
N VAL A 635 14.87 -11.28 -10.21
CA VAL A 635 13.75 -11.98 -9.55
C VAL A 635 12.87 -11.01 -8.76
N LEU A 636 13.45 -10.07 -8.00
CA LEU A 636 12.67 -9.05 -7.28
C LEU A 636 11.87 -8.14 -8.23
N THR A 637 12.46 -7.79 -9.39
CA THR A 637 11.79 -7.00 -10.42
C THR A 637 10.60 -7.75 -10.99
N ILE A 638 10.77 -9.04 -11.31
CA ILE A 638 9.69 -9.91 -11.77
C ILE A 638 8.57 -10.00 -10.72
N LEU A 639 8.91 -10.26 -9.45
CA LEU A 639 7.92 -10.33 -8.36
C LEU A 639 7.20 -9.00 -8.08
N HIS A 640 7.80 -7.86 -8.47
CA HIS A 640 7.16 -6.55 -8.38
C HIS A 640 6.07 -6.37 -9.45
N PHE A 641 6.31 -6.85 -10.67
CA PHE A 641 5.38 -6.67 -11.80
C PHE A 641 4.35 -7.80 -11.97
N ILE A 642 4.59 -9.01 -11.45
CA ILE A 642 3.60 -10.08 -11.49
C ILE A 642 2.44 -9.78 -10.51
N ASN A 643 1.21 -9.90 -11.02
CA ASN A 643 -0.01 -9.76 -10.24
C ASN A 643 -0.35 -11.09 -9.52
N ILE A 644 0.25 -11.33 -8.36
CA ILE A 644 -0.05 -12.53 -7.54
C ILE A 644 -1.36 -12.28 -6.77
N THR A 645 -2.40 -13.05 -7.11
CA THR A 645 -3.76 -12.90 -6.55
C THR A 645 -3.94 -13.54 -5.19
N ASN A 646 -3.13 -14.54 -4.83
CA ASN A 646 -3.24 -15.25 -3.56
C ASN A 646 -2.31 -14.65 -2.51
N GLN A 647 -2.88 -14.24 -1.38
CA GLN A 647 -2.16 -13.65 -0.25
C GLN A 647 -0.95 -14.49 0.19
N LYS A 648 -1.13 -15.80 0.38
CA LYS A 648 -0.08 -16.68 0.92
C LYS A 648 1.11 -16.74 -0.05
N TYR A 649 0.85 -16.92 -1.34
CA TYR A 649 1.90 -16.95 -2.35
C TYR A 649 2.59 -15.59 -2.51
N TYR A 650 1.85 -14.49 -2.42
CA TYR A 650 2.42 -13.13 -2.51
C TYR A 650 3.51 -12.90 -1.45
N TYR A 651 3.25 -13.26 -0.19
CA TYR A 651 4.24 -13.13 0.88
C TYR A 651 5.32 -14.19 0.82
N LEU A 652 4.95 -15.45 0.56
CA LEU A 652 5.88 -16.58 0.54
C LEU A 652 7.02 -16.37 -0.45
N PHE A 653 6.73 -16.01 -1.70
CA PHE A 653 7.78 -15.82 -2.72
C PHE A 653 8.74 -14.68 -2.37
N ARG A 654 8.25 -13.61 -1.75
CA ARG A 654 9.09 -12.46 -1.35
C ARG A 654 10.01 -12.82 -0.18
N ILE A 655 9.48 -13.51 0.83
CA ILE A 655 10.24 -13.97 1.99
C ILE A 655 11.33 -14.95 1.56
N LEU A 656 10.97 -15.97 0.76
CA LEU A 656 11.93 -16.96 0.27
C LEU A 656 13.05 -16.33 -0.56
N THR A 657 12.72 -15.34 -1.40
CA THR A 657 13.70 -14.63 -2.23
C THR A 657 14.74 -13.90 -1.36
N ILE A 658 14.29 -13.22 -0.29
CA ILE A 658 15.18 -12.48 0.62
C ILE A 658 16.02 -13.41 1.49
N LEU A 659 15.42 -14.48 2.02
CA LEU A 659 16.16 -15.48 2.80
C LEU A 659 17.23 -16.17 1.95
N LEU A 660 16.90 -16.56 0.72
CA LEU A 660 17.83 -17.21 -0.20
C LEU A 660 19.00 -16.29 -0.56
N TRP A 661 18.72 -15.02 -0.89
CA TRP A 661 19.77 -14.05 -1.17
C TRP A 661 20.68 -13.84 0.04
N SER A 662 20.11 -13.60 1.22
CA SER A 662 20.88 -13.37 2.45
C SER A 662 21.80 -14.55 2.77
N PHE A 663 21.28 -15.77 2.63
CA PHE A 663 22.05 -17.00 2.82
C PHE A 663 23.18 -17.14 1.79
N LEU A 664 22.89 -17.03 0.49
CA LEU A 664 23.90 -17.20 -0.57
C LEU A 664 24.97 -16.11 -0.51
N HIS A 665 24.57 -14.86 -0.33
CA HIS A 665 25.47 -13.71 -0.27
C HIS A 665 26.45 -13.86 0.90
N PHE A 666 25.96 -14.26 2.08
CA PHE A 666 26.80 -14.58 3.24
C PHE A 666 27.66 -15.83 3.02
N PHE A 667 27.07 -16.93 2.55
CA PHE A 667 27.76 -18.22 2.43
C PHE A 667 28.92 -18.19 1.43
N ILE A 668 28.77 -17.52 0.28
CA ILE A 668 29.79 -17.49 -0.77
C ILE A 668 31.05 -16.74 -0.29
N LEU A 669 30.88 -15.59 0.37
CA LEU A 669 32.00 -14.76 0.81
C LEU A 669 32.59 -15.23 2.13
N TYR A 670 31.75 -15.55 3.10
CA TYR A 670 32.17 -15.91 4.45
C TYR A 670 32.27 -17.43 4.64
N GLY A 671 31.22 -18.16 4.30
CA GLY A 671 31.11 -19.61 4.51
C GLY A 671 32.17 -20.43 3.76
N ILE A 672 32.32 -20.23 2.45
CA ILE A 672 33.36 -20.91 1.64
C ILE A 672 34.76 -20.60 2.19
N SER A 673 34.98 -19.38 2.65
CA SER A 673 36.26 -18.96 3.20
C SER A 673 36.58 -19.73 4.47
N ILE A 674 35.62 -19.96 5.36
CA ILE A 674 35.78 -20.83 6.54
C ILE A 674 35.99 -22.29 6.15
N ILE A 675 35.21 -22.84 5.22
CA ILE A 675 35.32 -24.25 4.82
C ILE A 675 36.73 -24.57 4.29
N LYS A 676 37.33 -23.65 3.52
CA LYS A 676 38.72 -23.79 3.06
C LYS A 676 39.74 -23.85 4.20
N ILE A 677 39.47 -23.21 5.34
CA ILE A 677 40.34 -23.26 6.53
C ILE A 677 40.40 -24.68 7.08
N TYR A 678 39.27 -25.40 7.08
CA TYR A 678 39.16 -26.75 7.63
C TYR A 678 39.58 -27.84 6.63
N LEU A 679 39.32 -27.65 5.33
CA LEU A 679 39.63 -28.65 4.29
C LEU A 679 41.10 -28.64 3.84
N ILE A 680 41.86 -27.57 4.12
CA ILE A 680 43.30 -27.49 3.81
C ILE A 680 44.07 -27.50 5.13
N PRO A 681 44.56 -28.68 5.59
CA PRO A 681 45.40 -28.77 6.78
C PRO A 681 46.68 -27.96 6.57
N ASN A 682 47.11 -27.20 7.58
CA ASN A 682 48.36 -26.44 7.60
C ASN A 682 49.59 -27.38 7.61
N ASN A 683 49.91 -28.05 6.50
CA ASN A 683 51.15 -28.84 6.39
C ASN A 683 52.37 -28.05 5.88
N LYS A 684 52.27 -26.72 5.65
CA LYS A 684 53.39 -25.93 5.12
C LYS A 684 54.00 -24.89 6.08
N SER A 685 53.36 -24.61 7.21
CA SER A 685 53.85 -23.58 8.15
C SER A 685 54.71 -24.12 9.30
N GLU A 686 54.71 -25.43 9.55
CA GLU A 686 55.60 -26.04 10.55
C GLU A 686 56.93 -26.51 9.94
N GLU A 687 56.93 -27.16 8.77
CA GLU A 687 58.19 -27.60 8.12
C GLU A 687 59.14 -26.46 7.73
N SER A 688 58.62 -25.28 7.36
CA SER A 688 59.47 -24.14 6.99
C SER A 688 60.09 -23.43 8.20
N LYS A 689 59.44 -23.47 9.37
CA LYS A 689 59.97 -22.87 10.60
C LYS A 689 60.93 -23.82 11.33
N THR A 690 60.70 -25.15 11.28
CA THR A 690 61.66 -26.12 11.81
C THR A 690 62.88 -26.25 10.92
N SER A 691 62.75 -26.26 9.59
CA SER A 691 63.91 -26.31 8.69
C SER A 691 64.78 -25.05 8.79
N VAL A 692 64.21 -23.84 8.84
CA VAL A 692 65.00 -22.60 8.98
C VAL A 692 65.64 -22.51 10.38
N LYS A 693 64.96 -22.92 11.46
CA LYS A 693 65.60 -23.00 12.80
C LYS A 693 66.67 -24.10 12.89
N GLU A 694 66.51 -25.23 12.19
CA GLU A 694 67.53 -26.28 12.12
C GLU A 694 68.71 -25.89 11.24
N ILE A 695 68.48 -25.17 10.12
CA ILE A 695 69.55 -24.64 9.26
C ILE A 695 70.33 -23.54 9.99
N ILE A 696 69.65 -22.67 10.74
CA ILE A 696 70.29 -21.66 11.60
C ILE A 696 71.04 -22.33 12.78
N ARG A 697 70.47 -23.38 13.41
CA ARG A 697 71.19 -24.15 14.45
C ARG A 697 72.40 -24.90 13.92
N ARG A 698 72.30 -25.52 12.74
CA ARG A 698 73.42 -26.24 12.09
C ARG A 698 74.52 -25.30 11.62
N SER A 699 74.18 -24.10 11.14
CA SER A 699 75.17 -23.09 10.75
C SER A 699 75.85 -22.39 11.93
N ILE A 700 75.15 -22.26 13.08
CA ILE A 700 75.76 -21.80 14.34
C ILE A 700 76.65 -22.89 14.95
N SER A 701 76.22 -24.17 14.95
CA SER A 701 77.05 -25.27 15.45
C SER A 701 78.27 -25.56 14.56
N GLN A 702 78.16 -25.39 13.23
CA GLN A 702 79.31 -25.49 12.31
C GLN A 702 80.29 -24.32 12.47
N LYS A 703 79.81 -23.10 12.73
CA LYS A 703 80.68 -21.96 13.04
C LYS A 703 81.37 -22.10 14.40
N GLU A 704 80.71 -22.68 15.40
CA GLU A 704 81.32 -22.94 16.71
C GLU A 704 82.35 -24.08 16.65
N SER A 705 82.19 -25.09 15.77
CA SER A 705 83.20 -26.13 15.53
C SER A 705 84.36 -25.69 14.62
N GLU A 706 84.14 -24.73 13.71
CA GLU A 706 85.21 -24.18 12.84
C GLU A 706 86.08 -23.12 13.55
N ILE A 707 85.57 -22.49 14.62
CA ILE A 707 86.34 -21.53 15.43
C ILE A 707 87.24 -22.25 16.46
N SER A 708 86.98 -23.52 16.80
CA SER A 708 87.87 -24.31 17.68
C SER A 708 88.93 -25.15 16.95
N GLN A 709 88.98 -25.12 15.60
CA GLN A 709 89.95 -25.89 14.80
C GLN A 709 90.83 -25.05 13.86
N LYS A 710 90.74 -23.70 13.93
CA LYS A 710 91.52 -22.77 13.10
C LYS A 710 92.59 -21.97 13.86
N GLU A 711 93.11 -22.51 14.97
CA GLU A 711 94.35 -22.05 15.61
C GLU A 711 95.58 -22.92 15.28
N SER A 712 95.45 -23.93 14.41
CA SER A 712 96.59 -24.70 13.91
C SER A 712 96.53 -24.82 12.39
N GLU A 713 97.65 -24.49 11.75
CA GLU A 713 97.99 -24.72 10.34
C GLU A 713 97.64 -23.62 9.33
N ILE A 714 98.44 -22.56 9.41
CA ILE A 714 98.89 -21.79 8.24
C ILE A 714 99.85 -22.68 7.45
N SER A 715 99.61 -22.93 6.15
CA SER A 715 100.64 -22.86 5.08
C SER A 715 100.14 -23.36 3.70
N ILE A 716 100.60 -22.65 2.66
CA ILE A 716 100.89 -23.14 1.28
C ILE A 716 99.73 -23.26 0.26
N SER A 717 99.51 -22.14 -0.43
CA SER A 717 99.68 -21.91 -1.88
C SER A 717 99.11 -22.85 -2.97
N THR A 718 98.50 -22.16 -3.97
CA THR A 718 98.72 -22.22 -5.44
C THR A 718 97.99 -23.21 -6.39
N PHE A 719 97.50 -22.60 -7.50
CA PHE A 719 97.46 -23.04 -8.91
C PHE A 719 96.28 -23.92 -9.40
N ARG A 720 95.52 -23.44 -10.41
CA ARG A 720 95.54 -23.77 -11.87
C ARG A 720 95.18 -25.24 -12.15
N SER A 721 94.47 -25.67 -13.21
CA SER A 721 93.81 -25.06 -14.37
C SER A 721 93.13 -26.20 -15.16
N SER A 722 92.24 -25.80 -16.08
CA SER A 722 92.14 -26.25 -17.49
C SER A 722 91.58 -27.63 -17.90
N ASN A 723 90.69 -27.51 -18.92
CA ASN A 723 90.46 -28.34 -20.11
C ASN A 723 89.80 -29.71 -19.90
N GLY A 724 88.90 -30.20 -20.76
CA GLY A 724 88.39 -29.73 -22.05
C GLY A 724 87.86 -30.93 -22.86
N ASN A 725 86.80 -30.68 -23.62
CA ASN A 725 86.37 -31.34 -24.87
C ASN A 725 85.68 -32.73 -24.89
N ASP A 726 84.39 -32.64 -25.28
CA ASP A 726 83.74 -33.26 -26.47
C ASP A 726 83.47 -34.79 -26.48
N LEU A 727 82.25 -35.30 -26.74
CA LEU A 727 81.37 -35.14 -27.92
C LEU A 727 79.90 -35.60 -27.65
N LYS A 728 78.93 -34.85 -28.23
CA LYS A 728 77.66 -35.21 -28.97
C LYS A 728 76.89 -36.51 -28.58
N THR A 729 75.56 -36.57 -28.43
CA THR A 729 74.42 -35.83 -29.04
C THR A 729 73.07 -36.18 -28.35
N ASN A 730 72.17 -35.18 -28.33
CA ASN A 730 70.69 -35.19 -28.35
C ASN A 730 69.86 -35.66 -27.14
N SER A 731 69.27 -34.69 -26.42
CA SER A 731 67.80 -34.52 -26.39
C SER A 731 67.44 -33.05 -26.09
N VAL A 732 66.46 -32.56 -26.84
CA VAL A 732 65.92 -31.20 -26.81
C VAL A 732 65.09 -31.00 -25.54
N VAL A 733 65.34 -29.93 -24.80
CA VAL A 733 64.40 -29.31 -23.86
C VAL A 733 64.24 -27.87 -24.31
N GLU A 734 63.11 -27.56 -24.94
CA GLU A 734 62.68 -26.19 -25.24
C GLU A 734 62.17 -25.53 -23.94
N ASP A 735 62.94 -24.54 -23.48
CA ASP A 735 62.45 -23.43 -22.66
C ASP A 735 61.62 -22.50 -23.56
N ASP A 736 60.29 -22.58 -23.49
CA ASP A 736 59.42 -21.58 -24.10
C ASP A 736 59.04 -20.50 -23.07
N ASN A 737 59.98 -19.56 -22.90
CA ASN A 737 59.66 -18.21 -22.49
C ASN A 737 58.80 -17.54 -23.58
N ILE A 738 57.50 -17.42 -23.35
CA ILE A 738 56.61 -16.61 -24.19
C ILE A 738 56.95 -15.12 -23.99
N VAL A 739 57.93 -14.63 -24.75
CA VAL A 739 58.17 -13.22 -25.00
C VAL A 739 57.19 -12.75 -26.07
N ILE A 740 56.01 -12.28 -25.66
CA ILE A 740 55.09 -11.61 -26.60
C ILE A 740 55.67 -10.25 -26.97
N ASN A 741 56.18 -10.17 -28.19
CA ASN A 741 56.73 -8.97 -28.81
C ASN A 741 55.60 -7.98 -29.13
N LEU A 742 55.16 -7.17 -28.15
CA LEU A 742 54.17 -6.10 -28.32
C LEU A 742 54.81 -4.80 -28.86
N LYS A 743 55.58 -4.89 -29.96
CA LYS A 743 55.96 -3.71 -30.75
C LYS A 743 55.00 -3.60 -31.94
N GLN A 744 53.95 -2.80 -31.74
CA GLN A 744 53.05 -2.18 -32.74
C GLN A 744 51.56 -2.36 -32.37
N TYR A 745 51.08 -1.62 -31.38
CA TYR A 745 49.67 -1.24 -31.35
C TYR A 745 49.57 0.22 -30.89
N LYS A 746 48.95 1.06 -31.75
CA LYS A 746 48.50 2.41 -31.37
C LYS A 746 47.71 2.32 -30.05
N SER A 747 47.94 3.24 -29.13
CA SER A 747 47.44 3.18 -27.75
C SER A 747 45.92 3.39 -27.67
N GLY A 748 45.13 2.38 -28.00
CA GLY A 748 43.70 2.34 -27.73
C GLY A 748 43.38 1.97 -26.28
N VAL A 749 42.20 2.34 -25.80
CA VAL A 749 41.72 2.00 -24.44
C VAL A 749 41.67 0.48 -24.23
N LEU A 750 41.30 -0.28 -25.27
CA LEU A 750 41.20 -1.75 -25.23
C LEU A 750 42.58 -2.43 -25.04
N SER A 751 43.64 -1.92 -25.67
CA SER A 751 44.99 -2.50 -25.52
C SER A 751 45.58 -2.21 -24.13
N ARG A 752 45.22 -1.07 -23.51
CA ARG A 752 45.56 -0.78 -22.11
C ARG A 752 44.79 -1.68 -21.14
N LEU A 753 43.50 -1.93 -21.39
CA LEU A 753 42.68 -2.83 -20.58
C LEU A 753 43.19 -4.28 -20.60
N MET A 754 43.52 -4.81 -21.78
CA MET A 754 44.10 -6.16 -21.89
C MET A 754 45.45 -6.27 -21.17
N LYS A 755 46.25 -5.20 -21.19
CA LYS A 755 47.51 -5.13 -20.43
C LYS A 755 47.29 -5.16 -18.91
N TYR A 756 46.17 -4.64 -18.42
CA TYR A 756 45.82 -4.69 -16.99
C TYR A 756 45.28 -6.07 -16.61
N HIS A 757 44.41 -6.64 -17.43
CA HIS A 757 43.85 -7.98 -17.22
C HIS A 757 44.93 -9.06 -17.08
N TYR A 758 45.95 -9.05 -17.94
CA TYR A 758 47.05 -10.03 -17.89
C TYR A 758 48.15 -9.69 -16.88
N SER A 759 47.99 -8.66 -16.04
CA SER A 759 48.96 -8.38 -14.99
C SER A 759 48.90 -9.44 -13.89
N THR A 760 50.06 -10.00 -13.53
CA THR A 760 50.17 -11.09 -12.55
C THR A 760 50.54 -10.62 -11.15
N GLU A 761 51.10 -9.40 -11.03
CA GLU A 761 51.57 -8.76 -9.80
C GLU A 761 51.27 -7.24 -9.82
N LYS A 762 51.04 -6.63 -8.64
CA LYS A 762 50.87 -5.17 -8.50
C LYS A 762 52.20 -4.49 -8.84
N LYS A 763 52.19 -3.49 -9.72
CA LYS A 763 53.42 -2.76 -10.10
C LYS A 763 53.82 -1.74 -9.04
N GLU A 764 54.85 -2.04 -8.26
CA GLU A 764 55.58 -1.06 -7.45
C GLU A 764 56.61 -0.32 -8.30
N LYS A 765 56.64 1.01 -8.22
CA LYS A 765 57.77 1.80 -8.75
C LYS A 765 58.98 1.49 -7.88
N ARG A 766 59.94 0.72 -8.40
CA ARG A 766 61.26 0.53 -7.79
C ARG A 766 61.94 1.89 -7.60
N ASN A 767 62.37 2.16 -6.37
CA ASN A 767 63.68 2.74 -6.06
C ASN A 767 64.05 2.47 -4.58
N HIS A 768 65.21 1.84 -4.41
CA HIS A 768 66.05 1.65 -3.22
C HIS A 768 65.81 0.50 -2.20
N VAL A 769 66.78 -0.43 -2.24
CA VAL A 769 67.57 -1.10 -1.18
C VAL A 769 66.86 -1.82 -0.02
N TYR A 770 67.20 -3.11 0.07
CA TYR A 770 66.86 -4.11 1.09
C TYR A 770 66.81 -3.60 2.54
N ASN A 771 65.72 -3.94 3.24
CA ASN A 771 65.78 -4.57 4.56
C ASN A 771 64.51 -5.38 4.81
N ASP A 772 64.70 -6.63 5.25
CA ASP A 772 63.67 -7.60 5.57
C ASP A 772 62.81 -7.19 6.78
N SER A 773 61.59 -7.74 6.80
CA SER A 773 60.56 -7.72 7.86
C SER A 773 59.41 -6.72 7.67
N ALA A 774 58.33 -7.16 7.00
CA ALA A 774 57.00 -6.61 7.21
C ALA A 774 55.93 -7.69 7.02
N SER A 775 55.20 -7.94 8.10
CA SER A 775 53.96 -8.71 8.15
C SER A 775 52.93 -8.16 7.16
N THR A 776 52.31 -9.05 6.40
CA THR A 776 51.19 -8.78 5.50
C THR A 776 49.92 -8.40 6.27
N ASN A 777 49.82 -7.15 6.70
CA ASN A 777 48.54 -6.53 7.04
C ASN A 777 48.04 -5.72 5.84
N LEU A 778 46.78 -5.95 5.46
CA LEU A 778 46.00 -5.16 4.49
C LEU A 778 45.63 -3.78 5.06
N GLU A 779 46.59 -3.09 5.70
CA GLU A 779 46.44 -1.71 6.16
C GLU A 779 47.06 -0.78 5.12
N CYS A 780 46.29 0.21 4.67
CA CYS A 780 46.79 1.32 3.87
C CYS A 780 47.78 2.09 4.76
N VAL A 781 49.07 1.79 4.66
CA VAL A 781 50.09 2.59 5.35
C VAL A 781 50.13 3.96 4.68
N SER A 782 49.67 4.98 5.38
CA SER A 782 49.93 6.38 5.06
C SER A 782 51.40 6.64 5.35
N GLU A 783 52.22 6.75 4.30
CA GLU A 783 53.52 7.41 4.41
C GLU A 783 53.27 8.91 4.55
N ASP A 784 53.10 9.36 5.80
CA ASP A 784 53.33 10.75 6.15
C ASP A 784 54.79 10.87 6.61
N TYR A 785 55.48 11.87 6.03
CA TYR A 785 56.87 12.26 6.30
C TYR A 785 57.11 12.66 7.76
#